data_AF-A0A2G5V2R0-F1
#
_entry.id   AF-A0A2G5V2R0-F1
#
_cell.length_a   1.000
_cell.length_b   1.000
_cell.length_c   1.000
_cell.angle_alpha   90.00
_cell.angle_beta   90.00
_cell.angle_gamma   90.00
#
_symmetry.space_group_name_H-M   'P 1'
#
loop_
_entity.id
_entity.type
_entity.pdbx_description
1 polymer ?
#
loop_
_entity_poly.entity_id
_entity_poly.type
_entity_poly.pdbx_seq_one_letter_code
_entity_poly.pdbx_strand_id
1 'polypeptide(L)'
;MKTGTKLIKAHVGAFETFRTYHSHLELRKSFFDFFQSKKHEIVKSASVIPLENDGSLLFTNAGMNQFKPLILSSTEPRRVANIQKCIRAGGKHNDLDDVGKDLHHQTFFEMMGNWSFNDAYSKEEACKFAWDYLVEVLGIDSDRLYVSYFGGIEKLGLPEDRECKEIWKNIGVPSHRILPFVAENFWEMGSAGPCGPCTEIHYDRIGGRDASSLVNIDDSVVEIWNIVFMSNVRDSSGKIHELGRNHIDTGMGFERLLSVVQNKNSNFDTDVFIPILDKISSLTKKNLKYNGSISTREDAVFRLVADHVRASTIAISDGAIPDGTGNGFIVRKMMRRSFLQGNSKLGIDRFGLSDLVPTVISTLKDVYPEVEKSSNKIINIFKEEETQFWKTVDKAKKMFDVVANENKSSTISGRKAFNLFETYGLPLSVTMEMARNIGKEVDEKEFQRCQLEAQKLSQKASQFKLPVSAKDFPTHSDKEKYSYVFENGKYVFSKVPTRILQVYQNQEKVEVLKENEKGFVVLEHCQFYAEQGGQKSDIGKLLIDGRNVFEVESAKKLDNGSITVLFGRALEPIQKDLRVEQQLDEKRREGVMKAHSATHLLNWALQRSGLGNGQKGSSVDCNRLRFDYSTGDDSLDKSQRTEALKRCEQMMNEFIMKGGPTSVLEKILEEAKKIENLQSDVKEDRIGDSSVRVVTLGSGVDVPVECCSGTHVHDVSVIEDVAIMSDKSMGQNLRRIVAVTGEEAKKCREYTEKVFQELSSAEFKERSKILKKTDWKLIPLAHQARIWTLGKQREQ
;
A
#
# COMPACT_ATOMS: atom_id res chain seq x y z
N MET A 1 -30.61 84.86 5.26
CA MET A 1 -31.37 84.45 6.46
C MET A 1 -32.28 83.30 6.07
N LYS A 2 -32.19 82.21 6.82
CA LYS A 2 -33.18 81.15 7.07
C LYS A 2 -34.19 80.82 5.96
N THR A 3 -34.09 79.61 5.40
CA THR A 3 -35.17 78.59 5.39
C THR A 3 -34.68 77.33 4.69
N GLY A 4 -34.83 76.16 5.34
CA GLY A 4 -34.72 74.88 4.64
C GLY A 4 -34.05 73.72 5.38
N THR A 5 -34.28 73.54 6.68
CA THR A 5 -33.84 72.33 7.42
C THR A 5 -35.06 71.58 7.94
N LYS A 6 -35.52 70.56 7.21
CA LYS A 6 -36.24 69.37 7.70
C LYS A 6 -36.67 68.51 6.50
N LEU A 7 -36.02 67.37 6.33
CA LEU A 7 -36.45 66.11 5.68
C LEU A 7 -35.29 65.42 4.94
N ILE A 8 -34.26 65.00 5.67
CA ILE A 8 -33.39 63.88 5.27
C ILE A 8 -33.04 63.10 6.54
N LYS A 9 -33.96 62.25 6.99
CA LYS A 9 -33.74 61.20 8.01
C LYS A 9 -34.67 60.03 7.70
N ALA A 10 -34.40 59.35 6.59
CA ALA A 10 -34.83 57.99 6.28
C ALA A 10 -34.18 57.64 4.94
N HIS A 11 -33.24 56.69 4.93
CA HIS A 11 -32.47 56.10 3.81
C HIS A 11 -30.94 56.14 4.01
N VAL A 12 -30.47 55.83 5.21
CA VAL A 12 -29.12 55.26 5.42
C VAL A 12 -29.28 54.22 6.53
N GLY A 13 -29.66 53.00 6.16
CA GLY A 13 -30.05 51.97 7.12
C GLY A 13 -30.54 50.69 6.47
N ALA A 14 -29.83 50.22 5.45
CA ALA A 14 -29.89 48.86 4.91
C ALA A 14 -28.75 48.77 3.87
N PHE A 15 -28.07 47.63 3.78
CA PHE A 15 -26.84 47.38 3.02
C PHE A 15 -25.52 47.76 3.70
N GLU A 16 -25.27 47.12 4.84
CA GLU A 16 -23.91 46.69 5.21
C GLU A 16 -24.03 45.61 6.32
N THR A 17 -24.68 44.49 6.00
CA THR A 17 -24.52 43.28 6.81
C THR A 17 -23.15 42.69 6.48
N PHE A 18 -22.19 42.95 7.35
CA PHE A 18 -20.87 42.32 7.40
C PHE A 18 -20.99 40.81 7.10
N ARG A 19 -20.60 40.38 5.89
CA ARG A 19 -20.28 38.98 5.63
C ARG A 19 -19.01 38.68 6.39
N THR A 20 -19.12 38.14 7.61
CA THR A 20 -17.97 37.67 8.38
C THR A 20 -17.31 36.55 7.57
N TYR A 21 -16.16 36.83 6.97
CA TYR A 21 -15.34 35.80 6.34
C TYR A 21 -14.92 34.81 7.41
N HIS A 22 -15.45 33.58 7.37
CA HIS A 22 -14.99 32.54 8.27
C HIS A 22 -13.55 32.18 7.91
N SER A 23 -12.64 32.34 8.88
CA SER A 23 -11.35 31.66 8.86
C SER A 23 -11.55 30.14 8.84
N HIS A 24 -10.51 29.40 8.48
CA HIS A 24 -10.55 27.94 8.48
C HIS A 24 -10.98 27.35 9.84
N LEU A 25 -10.59 27.98 10.97
CA LEU A 25 -11.00 27.53 12.31
C LEU A 25 -12.47 27.87 12.62
N GLU A 26 -12.92 29.07 12.27
CA GLU A 26 -14.31 29.47 12.47
C GLU A 26 -15.29 28.63 11.64
N LEU A 27 -14.91 28.25 10.42
CA LEU A 27 -15.73 27.39 9.57
C LEU A 27 -15.89 25.99 10.18
N ARG A 28 -14.77 25.38 10.66
CA ARG A 28 -14.83 24.07 11.36
C ARG A 28 -15.67 24.15 12.62
N LYS A 29 -15.50 25.20 13.43
CA LYS A 29 -16.30 25.42 14.63
C LYS A 29 -17.79 25.58 14.32
N SER A 30 -18.12 26.40 13.32
CA SER A 30 -19.50 26.61 12.85
C SER A 30 -20.17 25.29 12.43
N PHE A 31 -19.45 24.43 11.71
CA PHE A 31 -19.94 23.11 11.32
C PHE A 31 -20.29 22.25 12.54
N PHE A 32 -19.38 22.14 13.50
CA PHE A 32 -19.62 21.35 14.71
C PHE A 32 -20.76 21.92 15.57
N ASP A 33 -20.79 23.23 15.80
CA ASP A 33 -21.84 23.89 16.57
C ASP A 33 -23.22 23.64 15.93
N PHE A 34 -23.32 23.74 14.60
CA PHE A 34 -24.56 23.49 13.87
C PHE A 34 -25.02 22.04 14.03
N PHE A 35 -24.17 21.05 13.74
CA PHE A 35 -24.59 19.65 13.81
C PHE A 35 -24.81 19.15 15.24
N GLN A 36 -24.10 19.70 16.22
CA GLN A 36 -24.38 19.46 17.64
C GLN A 36 -25.76 20.01 18.03
N SER A 37 -26.16 21.18 17.53
CA SER A 37 -27.52 21.72 17.73
C SER A 37 -28.62 20.83 17.13
N LYS A 38 -28.29 20.06 16.08
CA LYS A 38 -29.15 19.05 15.46
C LYS A 38 -29.02 17.66 16.12
N LYS A 39 -28.46 17.59 17.33
CA LYS A 39 -28.28 16.37 18.14
C LYS A 39 -27.35 15.31 17.51
N HIS A 40 -26.42 15.71 16.65
CA HIS A 40 -25.37 14.80 16.19
C HIS A 40 -24.31 14.65 17.27
N GLU A 41 -23.83 13.43 17.46
CA GLU A 41 -22.63 13.18 18.25
C GLU A 41 -21.40 13.60 17.44
N ILE A 42 -20.57 14.49 18.00
CA ILE A 42 -19.34 14.92 17.35
C ILE A 42 -18.24 13.91 17.66
N VAL A 43 -17.75 13.23 16.63
CA VAL A 43 -16.68 12.22 16.75
C VAL A 43 -15.38 12.74 16.16
N LYS A 44 -14.24 12.21 16.63
CA LYS A 44 -12.92 12.60 16.11
C LYS A 44 -12.68 12.03 14.72
N SER A 45 -11.82 12.68 13.95
CA SER A 45 -11.29 12.11 12.70
C SER A 45 -10.56 10.79 13.01
N ALA A 46 -10.84 9.76 12.22
CA ALA A 46 -10.03 8.55 12.15
C ALA A 46 -8.69 8.82 11.43
N SER A 47 -7.78 7.86 11.53
CA SER A 47 -6.51 7.85 10.81
C SER A 47 -6.71 7.82 9.29
N VAL A 48 -5.81 8.47 8.54
CA VAL A 48 -5.74 8.28 7.07
C VAL A 48 -5.26 6.89 6.69
N ILE A 49 -4.66 6.13 7.62
CA ILE A 49 -4.35 4.72 7.44
C ILE A 49 -5.59 3.92 7.83
N PRO A 50 -6.18 3.13 6.92
CA PRO A 50 -7.33 2.28 7.23
C PRO A 50 -6.98 1.28 8.35
N LEU A 51 -8.01 0.78 9.03
CA LEU A 51 -7.86 -0.31 9.98
C LEU A 51 -7.23 -1.53 9.28
N GLU A 52 -6.35 -2.28 9.94
CA GLU A 52 -5.56 -3.36 9.30
C GLU A 52 -6.42 -4.47 8.66
N ASN A 53 -7.69 -4.60 9.06
CA ASN A 53 -8.65 -5.55 8.48
C ASN A 53 -9.36 -5.04 7.21
N ASP A 54 -9.17 -3.76 6.85
CA ASP A 54 -9.73 -3.16 5.64
C ASP A 54 -8.71 -3.17 4.49
N GLY A 55 -8.47 -4.35 3.94
CA GLY A 55 -7.60 -4.53 2.77
C GLY A 55 -8.17 -3.96 1.46
N SER A 56 -9.33 -3.30 1.49
CA SER A 56 -9.96 -2.70 0.31
C SER A 56 -9.41 -1.31 -0.03
N LEU A 57 -8.72 -0.65 0.90
CA LEU A 57 -8.25 0.72 0.76
C LEU A 57 -6.77 0.86 1.08
N LEU A 58 -6.09 1.76 0.35
CA LEU A 58 -4.71 2.14 0.64
C LEU A 58 -4.62 3.26 1.68
N PHE A 59 -5.56 4.22 1.57
CA PHE A 59 -5.79 5.31 2.50
C PHE A 59 -7.29 5.48 2.71
N THR A 60 -7.68 6.01 3.86
CA THR A 60 -9.04 6.54 4.09
C THR A 60 -9.29 7.67 3.09
N ASN A 61 -10.20 7.43 2.14
CA ASN A 61 -10.46 8.35 1.02
C ASN A 61 -11.81 9.08 1.10
N ALA A 62 -12.61 8.75 2.11
CA ALA A 62 -13.94 9.29 2.37
C ALA A 62 -14.33 9.11 3.85
N GLY A 63 -15.24 9.97 4.31
CA GLY A 63 -15.68 10.07 5.70
C GLY A 63 -16.32 8.80 6.25
N MET A 64 -17.17 8.13 5.46
CA MET A 64 -17.90 6.94 5.93
C MET A 64 -17.03 5.71 6.23
N ASN A 65 -15.75 5.70 5.83
CA ASN A 65 -14.92 4.49 5.88
C ASN A 65 -14.76 3.97 7.32
N GLN A 66 -14.66 4.89 8.26
CA GLN A 66 -14.57 4.58 9.70
C GLN A 66 -15.87 3.98 10.26
N PHE A 67 -16.99 4.15 9.56
CA PHE A 67 -18.32 3.70 9.98
C PHE A 67 -18.80 2.46 9.22
N LYS A 68 -17.96 1.82 8.39
CA LYS A 68 -18.29 0.56 7.70
C LYS A 68 -18.91 -0.49 8.63
N PRO A 69 -18.40 -0.73 9.86
CA PRO A 69 -19.03 -1.68 10.78
C PRO A 69 -20.46 -1.29 11.19
N LEU A 70 -20.73 0.01 11.36
CA LEU A 70 -22.06 0.50 11.70
C LEU A 70 -23.04 0.31 10.54
N ILE A 71 -22.61 0.62 9.31
CA ILE A 71 -23.43 0.46 8.09
C ILE A 71 -23.77 -1.03 7.86
N LEU A 72 -22.81 -1.93 8.10
CA LEU A 72 -22.98 -3.35 7.79
C LEU A 72 -23.62 -4.16 8.92
N SER A 73 -23.43 -3.78 10.18
CA SER A 73 -23.74 -4.67 11.31
C SER A 73 -24.55 -4.03 12.43
N SER A 74 -24.65 -2.71 12.52
CA SER A 74 -25.39 -2.05 13.60
C SER A 74 -26.89 -1.97 13.31
N THR A 75 -27.71 -2.13 14.34
CA THR A 75 -29.18 -1.94 14.29
C THR A 75 -29.64 -0.70 15.05
N GLU A 76 -28.76 0.00 15.75
CA GLU A 76 -29.13 1.18 16.55
C GLU A 76 -29.20 2.45 15.70
N PRO A 77 -30.27 3.26 15.81
CA PRO A 77 -30.33 4.58 15.20
C PRO A 77 -29.29 5.52 15.81
N ARG A 78 -28.41 6.09 14.98
CA ARG A 78 -27.38 7.03 15.43
C ARG A 78 -27.15 8.15 14.43
N ARG A 79 -26.96 9.37 14.94
CA ARG A 79 -26.58 10.57 14.17
C ARG A 79 -25.18 11.00 14.59
N VAL A 80 -24.23 11.06 13.67
CA VAL A 80 -22.84 11.48 13.98
C VAL A 80 -22.35 12.53 13.00
N ALA A 81 -21.43 13.39 13.41
CA ALA A 81 -20.77 14.34 12.53
C ALA A 81 -19.28 14.44 12.85
N ASN A 82 -18.45 14.63 11.82
CA ASN A 82 -17.01 14.85 11.97
C ASN A 82 -16.43 15.60 10.77
N ILE A 83 -15.13 15.89 10.87
CA ILE A 83 -14.31 16.35 9.76
C ILE A 83 -13.19 15.32 9.60
N GLN A 84 -13.30 14.48 8.58
CA GLN A 84 -12.42 13.34 8.38
C GLN A 84 -11.23 13.71 7.48
N LYS A 85 -10.01 13.45 7.96
CA LYS A 85 -8.78 13.44 7.16
C LYS A 85 -8.90 12.41 6.02
N CYS A 86 -8.79 12.84 4.76
CA CYS A 86 -8.88 11.96 3.60
C CYS A 86 -7.66 12.08 2.70
N ILE A 87 -7.14 10.96 2.19
CA ILE A 87 -6.11 10.93 1.15
C ILE A 87 -6.62 10.20 -0.09
N ARG A 88 -6.55 10.86 -1.24
CA ARG A 88 -6.85 10.31 -2.58
C ARG A 88 -5.58 10.22 -3.41
N ALA A 89 -4.74 9.26 -3.06
CA ALA A 89 -3.50 8.98 -3.78
C ALA A 89 -3.29 7.46 -3.89
N GLY A 90 -3.54 6.93 -5.09
CA GLY A 90 -3.56 5.49 -5.40
C GLY A 90 -4.95 4.83 -5.29
N GLY A 91 -5.16 3.71 -6.00
CA GLY A 91 -6.45 3.00 -6.05
C GLY A 91 -7.42 3.56 -7.10
N LYS A 92 -8.74 3.34 -6.92
CA LYS A 92 -9.82 3.82 -7.82
C LYS A 92 -9.93 5.36 -7.82
N HIS A 93 -9.78 5.99 -6.65
CA HIS A 93 -9.86 7.44 -6.47
C HIS A 93 -8.44 7.98 -6.26
N ASN A 94 -7.87 8.61 -7.30
CA ASN A 94 -6.46 8.99 -7.32
C ASN A 94 -6.27 10.35 -7.99
N ASP A 95 -6.10 11.37 -7.18
CA ASP A 95 -5.98 12.77 -7.63
C ASP A 95 -4.49 13.19 -7.73
N LEU A 96 -3.56 12.28 -7.41
CA LEU A 96 -2.12 12.53 -7.31
C LEU A 96 -1.51 13.17 -8.56
N ASP A 97 -2.05 12.87 -9.75
CA ASP A 97 -1.54 13.40 -11.01
C ASP A 97 -2.23 14.70 -11.45
N ASP A 98 -3.36 15.05 -10.83
CA ASP A 98 -4.15 16.23 -11.15
C ASP A 98 -3.81 17.43 -10.27
N VAL A 99 -3.32 17.19 -9.04
CA VAL A 99 -2.84 18.25 -8.15
C VAL A 99 -1.85 19.18 -8.86
N GLY A 100 -2.18 20.46 -8.82
CA GLY A 100 -1.42 21.56 -9.41
C GLY A 100 -1.84 21.92 -10.84
N LYS A 101 -2.54 21.03 -11.57
CA LYS A 101 -3.06 21.33 -12.92
C LYS A 101 -4.33 22.16 -12.90
N ASP A 102 -5.13 21.99 -11.86
CA ASP A 102 -6.31 22.80 -11.58
C ASP A 102 -6.18 23.49 -10.20
N LEU A 103 -7.29 24.08 -9.77
CA LEU A 103 -7.38 24.93 -8.58
C LEU A 103 -8.10 24.26 -7.40
N HIS A 104 -8.52 23.00 -7.54
CA HIS A 104 -9.42 22.36 -6.57
C HIS A 104 -9.08 20.92 -6.19
N HIS A 105 -8.28 20.18 -6.97
CA HIS A 105 -7.81 18.84 -6.62
C HIS A 105 -6.66 18.88 -5.62
N GLN A 106 -6.70 17.94 -4.68
CA GLN A 106 -5.76 17.81 -3.57
C GLN A 106 -5.52 16.32 -3.31
N THR A 107 -4.31 15.94 -2.93
CA THR A 107 -4.05 14.56 -2.47
C THR A 107 -4.58 14.38 -1.06
N PHE A 108 -4.49 15.40 -0.23
CA PHE A 108 -5.05 15.43 1.11
C PHE A 108 -6.06 16.56 1.25
N PHE A 109 -7.26 16.22 1.69
CA PHE A 109 -8.33 17.15 1.97
C PHE A 109 -9.12 16.68 3.19
N GLU A 110 -9.89 17.60 3.76
CA GLU A 110 -10.76 17.32 4.89
C GLU A 110 -12.20 17.16 4.39
N MET A 111 -12.83 16.03 4.71
CA MET A 111 -14.22 15.77 4.36
C MET A 111 -15.09 16.04 5.59
N MET A 112 -15.83 17.15 5.55
CA MET A 112 -16.88 17.44 6.52
C MET A 112 -18.07 16.53 6.22
N GLY A 113 -18.60 15.85 7.22
CA GLY A 113 -19.73 14.95 7.01
C GLY A 113 -20.61 14.79 8.22
N ASN A 114 -21.86 14.44 7.94
CA ASN A 114 -22.86 14.05 8.90
C ASN A 114 -23.51 12.76 8.42
N TRP A 115 -23.73 11.81 9.32
CA TRP A 115 -24.20 10.48 8.99
C TRP A 115 -25.45 10.12 9.78
N SER A 116 -26.39 9.48 9.09
CA SER A 116 -27.55 8.82 9.66
C SER A 116 -27.32 7.32 9.56
N PHE A 117 -27.42 6.60 10.67
CA PHE A 117 -27.46 5.15 10.65
C PHE A 117 -28.81 4.64 11.10
N ASN A 118 -29.36 3.65 10.39
CA ASN A 118 -30.64 3.00 10.72
C ASN A 118 -31.78 4.02 10.85
N ASP A 119 -31.99 4.81 9.79
CA ASP A 119 -33.08 5.79 9.68
C ASP A 119 -33.14 6.81 10.84
N ALA A 120 -31.98 7.13 11.44
CA ALA A 120 -31.91 8.09 12.54
C ALA A 120 -32.43 9.48 12.15
N TYR A 121 -32.27 9.88 10.89
CA TYR A 121 -32.98 10.98 10.21
C TYR A 121 -33.23 10.66 8.73
N SER A 122 -34.24 11.33 8.16
CA SER A 122 -34.72 11.11 6.79
C SER A 122 -33.92 11.83 5.71
N LYS A 123 -34.18 11.51 4.42
CA LYS A 123 -33.65 12.26 3.27
C LYS A 123 -34.03 13.74 3.33
N GLU A 124 -35.28 14.04 3.71
CA GLU A 124 -35.78 15.41 3.83
C GLU A 124 -35.01 16.20 4.89
N GLU A 125 -34.78 15.60 6.07
CA GLU A 125 -33.94 16.20 7.11
C GLU A 125 -32.51 16.42 6.59
N ALA A 126 -31.93 15.48 5.85
CA ALA A 126 -30.58 15.59 5.29
C ALA A 126 -30.43 16.80 4.34
N CYS A 127 -31.32 16.90 3.34
CA CYS A 127 -31.33 18.03 2.39
C CYS A 127 -31.58 19.36 3.11
N LYS A 128 -32.50 19.36 4.09
CA LYS A 128 -32.80 20.56 4.88
C LYS A 128 -31.61 21.00 5.74
N PHE A 129 -30.91 20.08 6.41
CA PHE A 129 -29.71 20.43 7.17
C PHE A 129 -28.61 21.02 6.29
N ALA A 130 -28.40 20.45 5.09
CA ALA A 130 -27.44 20.98 4.14
C ALA A 130 -27.80 22.40 3.69
N TRP A 131 -29.07 22.63 3.33
CA TRP A 131 -29.56 23.94 2.91
C TRP A 131 -29.49 24.98 4.03
N ASP A 132 -30.03 24.66 5.21
CA ASP A 132 -30.01 25.54 6.39
C ASP A 132 -28.55 25.91 6.75
N TYR A 133 -27.61 24.97 6.70
CA TYR A 133 -26.20 25.27 6.99
C TYR A 133 -25.57 26.20 5.95
N LEU A 134 -25.71 25.90 4.66
CA LEU A 134 -25.09 26.71 3.60
C LEU A 134 -25.72 28.11 3.52
N VAL A 135 -27.04 28.20 3.52
CA VAL A 135 -27.76 29.46 3.26
C VAL A 135 -27.97 30.26 4.54
N GLU A 136 -28.53 29.66 5.58
CA GLU A 136 -28.91 30.41 6.80
C GLU A 136 -27.70 30.63 7.73
N VAL A 137 -26.84 29.63 7.89
CA VAL A 137 -25.68 29.73 8.82
C VAL A 137 -24.48 30.40 8.15
N LEU A 138 -24.09 29.97 6.96
CA LEU A 138 -22.93 30.52 6.25
C LEU A 138 -23.26 31.73 5.38
N GLY A 139 -24.55 32.04 5.14
CA GLY A 139 -24.95 33.18 4.33
C GLY A 139 -24.57 33.04 2.84
N ILE A 140 -24.42 31.81 2.35
CA ILE A 140 -24.17 31.56 0.94
C ILE A 140 -25.42 31.95 0.16
N ASP A 141 -25.21 32.73 -0.89
CA ASP A 141 -26.28 33.19 -1.75
C ASP A 141 -26.95 32.00 -2.46
N SER A 142 -28.21 31.73 -2.07
CA SER A 142 -29.01 30.65 -2.64
C SER A 142 -29.20 30.79 -4.15
N ASP A 143 -29.06 32.00 -4.71
CA ASP A 143 -29.18 32.21 -6.15
C ASP A 143 -28.02 31.64 -6.97
N ARG A 144 -26.98 31.20 -6.29
CA ARG A 144 -25.78 30.62 -6.89
C ARG A 144 -25.71 29.11 -6.69
N LEU A 145 -26.69 28.52 -6.01
CA LEU A 145 -26.76 27.09 -5.71
C LEU A 145 -27.60 26.35 -6.74
N TYR A 146 -27.07 25.22 -7.21
CA TYR A 146 -27.73 24.24 -8.04
C TYR A 146 -27.72 22.91 -7.28
N VAL A 147 -28.77 22.13 -7.42
CA VAL A 147 -28.89 20.81 -6.78
C VAL A 147 -29.22 19.76 -7.82
N SER A 148 -28.77 18.53 -7.60
CA SER A 148 -29.03 17.43 -8.51
C SER A 148 -29.90 16.33 -7.89
N TYR A 149 -30.42 15.41 -8.71
CA TYR A 149 -31.09 14.20 -8.23
C TYR A 149 -30.86 13.05 -9.22
N PHE A 150 -30.95 11.83 -8.71
CA PHE A 150 -30.75 10.64 -9.53
C PHE A 150 -31.88 10.44 -10.56
N GLY A 151 -31.52 10.47 -11.84
CA GLY A 151 -32.42 10.36 -12.99
C GLY A 151 -32.87 8.94 -13.32
N GLY A 152 -32.35 7.92 -12.63
CA GLY A 152 -32.70 6.51 -12.87
C GLY A 152 -31.83 5.82 -13.94
N ILE A 153 -31.70 4.50 -13.82
CA ILE A 153 -31.07 3.62 -14.81
C ILE A 153 -31.99 2.44 -15.08
N GLU A 154 -32.82 2.56 -16.12
CA GLU A 154 -33.82 1.54 -16.49
C GLU A 154 -33.18 0.16 -16.74
N LYS A 155 -32.01 0.11 -17.38
CA LYS A 155 -31.26 -1.14 -17.66
C LYS A 155 -30.84 -1.90 -16.40
N LEU A 156 -30.72 -1.22 -15.27
CA LEU A 156 -30.35 -1.81 -13.98
C LEU A 156 -31.56 -1.95 -13.04
N GLY A 157 -32.77 -1.60 -13.51
CA GLY A 157 -33.98 -1.60 -12.68
C GLY A 157 -33.99 -0.53 -11.59
N LEU A 158 -33.19 0.53 -11.73
CA LEU A 158 -33.08 1.61 -10.75
C LEU A 158 -33.98 2.79 -11.18
N PRO A 159 -35.06 3.12 -10.45
CA PRO A 159 -35.96 4.21 -10.81
C PRO A 159 -35.34 5.59 -10.54
N GLU A 160 -35.93 6.62 -11.17
CA GLU A 160 -35.67 8.04 -10.87
C GLU A 160 -36.00 8.35 -9.39
N ASP A 161 -35.13 9.07 -8.69
CA ASP A 161 -35.36 9.53 -7.31
C ASP A 161 -36.24 10.79 -7.31
N ARG A 162 -37.53 10.58 -7.57
CA ARG A 162 -38.55 11.65 -7.58
C ARG A 162 -38.80 12.23 -6.19
N GLU A 163 -38.57 11.46 -5.13
CA GLU A 163 -38.69 11.91 -3.75
C GLU A 163 -37.68 13.04 -3.49
N CYS A 164 -36.41 12.84 -3.83
CA CYS A 164 -35.36 13.86 -3.68
C CYS A 164 -35.69 15.15 -4.46
N LYS A 165 -36.22 15.02 -5.68
CA LYS A 165 -36.66 16.16 -6.50
C LYS A 165 -37.75 16.99 -5.83
N GLU A 166 -38.76 16.35 -5.23
CA GLU A 166 -39.83 17.06 -4.53
C GLU A 166 -39.34 17.67 -3.21
N ILE A 167 -38.43 17.00 -2.49
CA ILE A 167 -37.78 17.56 -1.28
C ILE A 167 -37.12 18.90 -1.62
N TRP A 168 -36.33 18.98 -2.69
CA TRP A 168 -35.66 20.23 -3.08
C TRP A 168 -36.64 21.34 -3.47
N LYS A 169 -37.74 21.01 -4.15
CA LYS A 169 -38.80 21.98 -4.45
C LYS A 169 -39.46 22.51 -3.17
N ASN A 170 -39.73 21.63 -2.20
CA ASN A 170 -40.34 22.00 -0.92
C ASN A 170 -39.41 22.87 -0.06
N ILE A 171 -38.09 22.67 -0.15
CA ILE A 171 -37.08 23.53 0.45
C ILE A 171 -37.08 24.94 -0.20
N GLY A 172 -37.54 25.06 -1.44
CA GLY A 172 -37.68 26.32 -2.17
C GLY A 172 -36.70 26.50 -3.32
N VAL A 173 -35.99 25.44 -3.74
CA VAL A 173 -35.07 25.52 -4.88
C VAL A 173 -35.88 25.66 -6.19
N PRO A 174 -35.58 26.65 -7.05
CA PRO A 174 -36.26 26.81 -8.33
C PRO A 174 -36.09 25.58 -9.22
N SER A 175 -37.16 25.15 -9.92
CA SER A 175 -37.13 23.89 -10.70
C SER A 175 -36.07 23.83 -11.80
N HIS A 176 -35.66 24.97 -12.37
CA HIS A 176 -34.59 25.03 -13.38
C HIS A 176 -33.18 24.82 -12.79
N ARG A 177 -33.04 24.81 -11.46
CA ARG A 177 -31.79 24.52 -10.72
C ARG A 177 -31.80 23.15 -10.04
N ILE A 178 -32.85 22.34 -10.27
CA ILE A 178 -32.96 20.96 -9.79
C ILE A 178 -32.71 20.02 -10.98
N LEU A 179 -31.49 19.52 -11.11
CA LEU A 179 -30.98 18.89 -12.33
C LEU A 179 -30.95 17.36 -12.23
N PRO A 180 -31.45 16.61 -13.23
CA PRO A 180 -31.30 15.16 -13.25
C PRO A 180 -29.90 14.74 -13.72
N PHE A 181 -29.20 13.91 -12.95
CA PHE A 181 -28.01 13.17 -13.43
C PHE A 181 -28.13 11.68 -13.16
N VAL A 182 -27.31 10.88 -13.85
CA VAL A 182 -27.42 9.41 -13.81
C VAL A 182 -26.16 8.79 -13.19
N ALA A 183 -25.03 8.87 -13.88
CA ALA A 183 -23.81 8.23 -13.42
C ALA A 183 -23.21 8.93 -12.19
N GLU A 184 -23.35 10.26 -12.13
CA GLU A 184 -22.86 11.14 -11.09
C GLU A 184 -23.69 11.00 -9.80
N ASN A 185 -25.01 10.79 -9.94
CA ASN A 185 -25.93 10.68 -8.80
C ASN A 185 -26.18 9.24 -8.32
N PHE A 186 -25.27 8.30 -8.60
CA PHE A 186 -25.31 6.96 -8.03
C PHE A 186 -23.98 6.61 -7.38
N TRP A 187 -23.95 6.63 -6.05
CA TRP A 187 -22.72 6.42 -5.29
C TRP A 187 -22.53 4.95 -4.92
N GLU A 188 -21.28 4.50 -5.00
CA GLU A 188 -20.89 3.12 -4.71
C GLU A 188 -19.58 3.06 -3.93
N MET A 189 -19.56 2.25 -2.87
CA MET A 189 -18.36 2.06 -2.05
C MET A 189 -17.20 1.41 -2.82
N GLY A 190 -17.50 0.57 -3.82
CA GLY A 190 -16.51 -0.23 -4.55
C GLY A 190 -17.16 -1.15 -5.58
N SER A 191 -16.47 -2.22 -5.99
CA SER A 191 -17.03 -3.23 -6.89
C SER A 191 -18.11 -4.11 -6.22
N ALA A 192 -18.16 -4.11 -4.88
CA ALA A 192 -19.21 -4.70 -4.06
C ALA A 192 -19.33 -3.90 -2.75
N GLY A 193 -20.52 -3.88 -2.13
CA GLY A 193 -20.81 -3.20 -0.88
C GLY A 193 -21.98 -2.21 -0.95
N PRO A 194 -22.22 -1.42 0.12
CA PRO A 194 -23.30 -0.45 0.17
C PRO A 194 -23.23 0.58 -0.97
N CYS A 195 -24.40 0.93 -1.50
CA CYS A 195 -24.57 1.88 -2.60
C CYS A 195 -25.96 2.53 -2.55
N GLY A 196 -26.15 3.59 -3.32
CA GLY A 196 -27.45 4.24 -3.41
C GLY A 196 -27.46 5.50 -4.27
N PRO A 197 -28.66 6.03 -4.58
CA PRO A 197 -28.78 7.32 -5.23
C PRO A 197 -28.22 8.42 -4.32
N CYS A 198 -27.77 9.51 -4.91
CA CYS A 198 -27.33 10.69 -4.19
C CYS A 198 -27.83 11.98 -4.84
N THR A 199 -27.69 13.08 -4.11
CA THR A 199 -27.87 14.44 -4.59
C THR A 199 -26.61 15.24 -4.30
N GLU A 200 -26.24 16.12 -5.21
CA GLU A 200 -25.09 17.00 -5.08
C GLU A 200 -25.58 18.45 -5.02
N ILE A 201 -24.85 19.28 -4.29
CA ILE A 201 -25.03 20.73 -4.23
C ILE A 201 -23.81 21.38 -4.88
N HIS A 202 -24.08 22.22 -5.87
CA HIS A 202 -23.07 22.94 -6.64
C HIS A 202 -23.20 24.44 -6.46
N TYR A 203 -22.07 25.15 -6.49
CA TYR A 203 -21.99 26.59 -6.35
C TYR A 203 -21.37 27.24 -7.60
N ASP A 204 -22.10 28.14 -8.24
CA ASP A 204 -21.59 28.97 -9.33
C ASP A 204 -20.72 30.11 -8.79
N ARG A 205 -19.42 30.08 -9.09
CA ARG A 205 -18.42 31.10 -8.68
C ARG A 205 -18.58 32.44 -9.40
N ILE A 206 -19.33 32.50 -10.50
CA ILE A 206 -19.60 33.75 -11.23
C ILE A 206 -20.88 34.41 -10.72
N GLY A 207 -21.98 33.65 -10.65
CA GLY A 207 -23.29 34.17 -10.20
C GLY A 207 -23.94 35.12 -11.21
N GLY A 208 -25.18 35.52 -10.96
CA GLY A 208 -25.93 36.43 -11.84
C GLY A 208 -26.24 35.88 -13.25
N ARG A 209 -26.16 34.57 -13.43
CA ARG A 209 -26.41 33.84 -14.68
C ARG A 209 -27.10 32.51 -14.42
N ASP A 210 -27.66 31.92 -15.46
CA ASP A 210 -28.04 30.50 -15.46
C ASP A 210 -26.82 29.65 -15.83
N ALA A 211 -26.40 28.80 -14.90
CA ALA A 211 -25.25 27.91 -15.01
C ALA A 211 -25.67 26.43 -14.99
N SER A 212 -26.97 26.14 -15.14
CA SER A 212 -27.51 24.76 -15.12
C SER A 212 -26.80 23.83 -16.11
N SER A 213 -26.48 24.31 -17.32
CA SER A 213 -25.77 23.56 -18.35
C SER A 213 -24.26 23.43 -18.12
N LEU A 214 -23.73 24.02 -17.04
CA LEU A 214 -22.30 24.01 -16.69
C LEU A 214 -22.00 23.14 -15.46
N VAL A 215 -23.04 22.69 -14.74
CA VAL A 215 -22.91 21.79 -13.58
C VAL A 215 -22.25 20.48 -14.00
N ASN A 216 -21.23 20.04 -13.25
CA ASN A 216 -20.40 18.86 -13.54
C ASN A 216 -19.66 18.93 -14.91
N ILE A 217 -19.56 20.11 -15.53
CA ILE A 217 -18.87 20.33 -16.81
C ILE A 217 -17.75 21.37 -16.70
N ASP A 218 -18.00 22.49 -16.00
CA ASP A 218 -17.07 23.63 -15.96
C ASP A 218 -16.62 23.95 -14.53
N ASP A 219 -15.32 24.24 -14.37
CA ASP A 219 -14.70 24.54 -13.07
C ASP A 219 -15.25 25.80 -12.37
N SER A 220 -15.96 26.67 -13.10
CA SER A 220 -16.65 27.81 -12.49
C SER A 220 -17.86 27.39 -11.66
N VAL A 221 -18.35 26.15 -11.78
CA VAL A 221 -19.44 25.59 -10.99
C VAL A 221 -18.93 24.40 -10.19
N VAL A 222 -18.67 24.62 -8.90
CA VAL A 222 -17.99 23.63 -8.06
C VAL A 222 -18.98 22.83 -7.23
N GLU A 223 -18.85 21.51 -7.23
CA GLU A 223 -19.53 20.63 -6.27
C GLU A 223 -18.96 20.88 -4.87
N ILE A 224 -19.82 21.26 -3.94
CA ILE A 224 -19.44 21.55 -2.55
C ILE A 224 -19.94 20.51 -1.55
N TRP A 225 -21.04 19.80 -1.84
CA TRP A 225 -21.60 18.80 -0.93
C TRP A 225 -22.30 17.67 -1.69
N ASN A 226 -21.96 16.43 -1.38
CA ASN A 226 -22.68 15.24 -1.84
C ASN A 226 -23.44 14.58 -0.68
N ILE A 227 -24.70 14.21 -0.90
CA ILE A 227 -25.59 13.57 0.08
C ILE A 227 -26.06 12.24 -0.51
N VAL A 228 -25.52 11.15 0.01
CA VAL A 228 -25.79 9.79 -0.46
C VAL A 228 -26.87 9.13 0.39
N PHE A 229 -27.88 8.59 -0.29
CA PHE A 229 -28.98 7.85 0.31
C PHE A 229 -28.74 6.34 0.19
N MET A 230 -27.84 5.83 1.03
CA MET A 230 -27.46 4.41 1.01
C MET A 230 -28.64 3.54 1.46
N SER A 231 -29.22 2.85 0.47
CA SER A 231 -30.40 2.00 0.61
C SER A 231 -30.22 0.63 -0.05
N ASN A 232 -29.10 0.42 -0.75
CA ASN A 232 -28.82 -0.78 -1.53
C ASN A 232 -27.43 -1.37 -1.20
N VAL A 233 -27.21 -2.62 -1.58
CA VAL A 233 -25.93 -3.31 -1.54
C VAL A 233 -25.67 -4.00 -2.88
N ARG A 234 -24.49 -3.77 -3.47
CA ARG A 234 -24.01 -4.51 -4.64
C ARG A 234 -23.27 -5.75 -4.19
N ASP A 235 -23.67 -6.92 -4.68
CA ASP A 235 -22.96 -8.17 -4.42
C ASP A 235 -21.74 -8.34 -5.35
N SER A 236 -20.94 -9.38 -5.12
CA SER A 236 -19.75 -9.67 -5.94
C SER A 236 -20.06 -10.08 -7.38
N SER A 237 -21.31 -10.44 -7.70
CA SER A 237 -21.76 -10.69 -9.08
C SER A 237 -22.11 -9.40 -9.82
N GLY A 238 -22.11 -8.27 -9.11
CA GLY A 238 -22.51 -6.96 -9.63
C GLY A 238 -24.02 -6.72 -9.56
N LYS A 239 -24.82 -7.61 -8.95
CA LYS A 239 -26.26 -7.40 -8.78
C LYS A 239 -26.53 -6.52 -7.56
N ILE A 240 -27.51 -5.63 -7.68
CA ILE A 240 -27.92 -4.71 -6.62
C ILE A 240 -29.13 -5.30 -5.88
N HIS A 241 -29.08 -5.29 -4.55
CA HIS A 241 -30.15 -5.73 -3.67
C HIS A 241 -30.48 -4.62 -2.67
N GLU A 242 -31.70 -4.62 -2.15
CA GLU A 242 -32.09 -3.69 -1.10
C GLU A 242 -31.37 -4.03 0.22
N LEU A 243 -30.87 -3.01 0.93
CA LEU A 243 -30.15 -3.19 2.19
C LEU A 243 -31.11 -3.49 3.37
N GLY A 244 -32.40 -3.19 3.20
CA GLY A 244 -33.45 -3.36 4.22
C GLY A 244 -33.46 -2.30 5.32
N ARG A 245 -32.59 -1.29 5.20
CA ARG A 245 -32.42 -0.15 6.11
C ARG A 245 -31.80 1.01 5.33
N ASN A 246 -32.10 2.25 5.73
CA ASN A 246 -31.48 3.42 5.10
C ASN A 246 -30.42 4.06 5.98
N HIS A 247 -29.39 4.53 5.31
CA HIS A 247 -28.33 5.34 5.89
C HIS A 247 -28.15 6.61 5.04
N ILE A 248 -27.75 7.69 5.71
CA ILE A 248 -27.34 8.92 5.04
C ILE A 248 -25.84 9.05 5.23
N ASP A 249 -25.11 9.21 4.13
CA ASP A 249 -23.68 9.53 4.11
C ASP A 249 -23.49 10.85 3.37
N THR A 250 -22.98 11.87 4.07
CA THR A 250 -22.69 13.14 3.43
C THR A 250 -21.18 13.40 3.38
N GLY A 251 -20.74 14.00 2.28
CA GLY A 251 -19.37 14.41 2.07
C GLY A 251 -19.31 15.83 1.51
N MET A 252 -18.82 16.76 2.32
CA MET A 252 -18.58 18.15 1.96
C MET A 252 -17.08 18.43 2.02
N GLY A 253 -16.50 18.84 0.88
CA GLY A 253 -15.08 19.16 0.80
C GLY A 253 -14.77 20.45 1.54
N PHE A 254 -14.05 20.36 2.67
CA PHE A 254 -13.75 21.51 3.51
C PHE A 254 -13.04 22.62 2.73
N GLU A 255 -11.99 22.28 1.99
CA GLU A 255 -11.19 23.27 1.26
C GLU A 255 -11.98 23.93 0.11
N ARG A 256 -12.88 23.19 -0.53
CA ARG A 256 -13.79 23.75 -1.53
C ARG A 256 -14.75 24.75 -0.88
N LEU A 257 -15.42 24.35 0.20
CA LEU A 257 -16.34 25.24 0.94
C LEU A 257 -15.62 26.48 1.48
N LEU A 258 -14.42 26.31 2.05
CA LEU A 258 -13.62 27.40 2.57
C LEU A 258 -13.30 28.43 1.48
N SER A 259 -12.94 27.98 0.28
CA SER A 259 -12.71 28.89 -0.85
C SER A 259 -13.98 29.66 -1.23
N VAL A 260 -15.16 29.04 -1.14
CA VAL A 260 -16.45 29.71 -1.40
C VAL A 260 -16.74 30.77 -0.34
N VAL A 261 -16.64 30.42 0.94
CA VAL A 261 -16.91 31.33 2.06
C VAL A 261 -15.89 32.48 2.11
N GLN A 262 -14.64 32.24 1.71
CA GLN A 262 -13.60 33.26 1.60
C GLN A 262 -13.61 34.02 0.26
N ASN A 263 -14.56 33.72 -0.63
CA ASN A 263 -14.69 34.31 -1.96
C ASN A 263 -13.38 34.23 -2.78
N LYS A 264 -12.74 33.05 -2.77
CA LYS A 264 -11.51 32.71 -3.49
C LYS A 264 -11.83 31.76 -4.64
N ASN A 265 -11.15 31.90 -5.77
CA ASN A 265 -11.33 31.04 -6.95
C ASN A 265 -10.58 29.71 -6.85
N SER A 266 -9.66 29.58 -5.90
CA SER A 266 -8.77 28.43 -5.74
C SER A 266 -8.77 27.98 -4.28
N ASN A 267 -8.73 26.67 -4.06
CA ASN A 267 -8.60 26.08 -2.72
C ASN A 267 -7.28 26.51 -2.06
N PHE A 268 -6.24 26.75 -2.86
CA PHE A 268 -4.91 27.12 -2.40
C PHE A 268 -4.78 28.60 -2.00
N ASP A 269 -5.76 29.43 -2.36
CA ASP A 269 -5.72 30.87 -2.11
C ASP A 269 -6.39 31.24 -0.77
N THR A 270 -6.64 30.23 0.07
CA THR A 270 -7.30 30.33 1.37
C THR A 270 -6.30 30.42 2.50
N ASP A 271 -6.77 30.84 3.68
CA ASP A 271 -5.94 30.99 4.89
C ASP A 271 -5.30 29.68 5.39
N VAL A 272 -5.76 28.51 4.93
CA VAL A 272 -5.12 27.21 5.25
C VAL A 272 -3.86 26.95 4.42
N PHE A 273 -3.70 27.57 3.24
CA PHE A 273 -2.56 27.37 2.35
C PHE A 273 -1.61 28.56 2.23
N ILE A 274 -2.10 29.79 2.39
CA ILE A 274 -1.30 31.01 2.27
C ILE A 274 0.02 30.93 3.07
N PRO A 275 0.03 30.52 4.37
CA PRO A 275 1.29 30.43 5.12
C PRO A 275 2.30 29.44 4.51
N ILE A 276 1.81 28.34 3.93
CA ILE A 276 2.64 27.31 3.29
C ILE A 276 3.22 27.87 1.98
N LEU A 277 2.40 28.53 1.16
CA LEU A 277 2.82 29.13 -0.11
C LEU A 277 3.83 30.27 0.08
N ASP A 278 3.63 31.10 1.11
CA ASP A 278 4.58 32.15 1.49
C ASP A 278 5.92 31.56 1.93
N LYS A 279 5.89 30.48 2.72
CA LYS A 279 7.10 29.77 3.10
C LYS A 279 7.81 29.17 1.90
N ILE A 280 7.09 28.52 0.97
CA ILE A 280 7.68 28.03 -0.29
C ILE A 280 8.35 29.18 -1.04
N SER A 281 7.68 30.35 -1.15
CA SER A 281 8.22 31.53 -1.85
C SER A 281 9.57 31.94 -1.27
N SER A 282 9.71 31.94 0.06
CA SER A 282 10.95 32.27 0.77
C SER A 282 12.10 31.26 0.57
N LEU A 283 11.78 30.02 0.18
CA LEU A 283 12.76 28.97 -0.08
C LEU A 283 13.31 29.00 -1.52
N THR A 284 12.71 29.82 -2.40
CA THR A 284 13.14 29.94 -3.80
C THR A 284 14.31 30.92 -3.97
N LYS A 285 15.27 30.62 -4.86
CA LYS A 285 16.44 31.50 -5.12
C LYS A 285 16.13 32.92 -5.58
N LYS A 286 14.94 33.16 -6.15
CA LYS A 286 14.52 34.46 -6.68
C LYS A 286 13.35 35.08 -5.90
N ASN A 287 12.98 34.52 -4.75
CA ASN A 287 11.75 34.89 -4.04
C ASN A 287 10.53 34.92 -5.00
N LEU A 288 10.42 33.89 -5.84
CA LEU A 288 9.28 33.70 -6.73
C LEU A 288 8.00 33.75 -5.89
N LYS A 289 6.97 34.43 -6.41
CA LYS A 289 5.69 34.58 -5.76
C LYS A 289 4.65 33.72 -6.44
N TYR A 290 3.82 33.07 -5.63
CA TYR A 290 2.60 32.44 -6.09
C TYR A 290 1.58 33.51 -6.49
N ASN A 291 1.04 33.44 -7.72
CA ASN A 291 0.13 34.45 -8.26
C ASN A 291 -1.31 33.94 -8.43
N GLY A 292 -1.60 32.70 -8.05
CA GLY A 292 -2.94 32.12 -8.21
C GLY A 292 -3.32 31.76 -9.65
N SER A 293 -2.38 31.78 -10.59
CA SER A 293 -2.66 31.49 -11.99
C SER A 293 -2.72 29.99 -12.27
N ILE A 294 -3.67 29.58 -13.10
CA ILE A 294 -3.74 28.21 -13.62
C ILE A 294 -2.77 27.99 -14.80
N SER A 295 -2.37 29.05 -15.49
CA SER A 295 -1.58 28.97 -16.73
C SER A 295 -0.07 28.92 -16.51
N THR A 296 0.41 29.26 -15.31
CA THR A 296 1.85 29.28 -15.00
C THR A 296 2.31 27.94 -14.44
N ARG A 297 3.47 27.47 -14.94
CA ARG A 297 4.06 26.23 -14.46
C ARG A 297 4.56 26.37 -13.03
N GLU A 298 5.00 27.57 -12.65
CA GLU A 298 5.46 27.88 -11.30
C GLU A 298 4.31 27.74 -10.31
N ASP A 299 3.15 28.36 -10.54
CA ASP A 299 2.01 28.28 -9.60
C ASP A 299 1.49 26.85 -9.48
N ALA A 300 1.50 26.08 -10.57
CA ALA A 300 1.19 24.65 -10.53
C ALA A 300 2.13 23.88 -9.58
N VAL A 301 3.42 24.21 -9.58
CA VAL A 301 4.40 23.57 -8.70
C VAL A 301 4.25 24.07 -7.25
N PHE A 302 3.93 25.35 -7.04
CA PHE A 302 3.59 25.86 -5.70
C PHE A 302 2.44 25.08 -5.07
N ARG A 303 1.33 24.90 -5.80
CA ARG A 303 0.17 24.11 -5.37
C ARG A 303 0.56 22.67 -5.07
N LEU A 304 1.30 22.03 -5.98
CA LEU A 304 1.76 20.65 -5.83
C LEU A 304 2.63 20.46 -4.58
N VAL A 305 3.62 21.32 -4.38
CA VAL A 305 4.53 21.23 -3.23
C VAL A 305 3.76 21.46 -1.92
N ALA A 306 2.88 22.46 -1.87
CA ALA A 306 2.07 22.73 -0.69
C ALA A 306 1.17 21.54 -0.33
N ASP A 307 0.44 20.99 -1.29
CA ASP A 307 -0.44 19.84 -1.10
C ASP A 307 0.32 18.58 -0.66
N HIS A 308 1.34 18.16 -1.42
CA HIS A 308 2.02 16.89 -1.16
C HIS A 308 2.81 16.90 0.15
N VAL A 309 3.37 18.04 0.56
CA VAL A 309 4.04 18.15 1.87
C VAL A 309 3.01 18.14 2.99
N ARG A 310 1.85 18.80 2.83
CA ARG A 310 0.71 18.71 3.77
C ARG A 310 0.19 17.27 3.90
N ALA A 311 -0.05 16.58 2.79
CA ALA A 311 -0.51 15.19 2.74
C ALA A 311 0.48 14.22 3.39
N SER A 312 1.78 14.34 3.06
CA SER A 312 2.82 13.48 3.61
C SER A 312 3.00 13.74 5.12
N THR A 313 2.87 14.98 5.58
CA THR A 313 2.91 15.34 7.01
C THR A 313 1.79 14.62 7.79
N ILE A 314 0.56 14.68 7.27
CA ILE A 314 -0.58 13.98 7.88
C ILE A 314 -0.37 12.46 7.87
N ALA A 315 -0.02 11.88 6.72
CA ALA A 315 0.20 10.45 6.61
C ALA A 315 1.27 9.94 7.59
N ILE A 316 2.39 10.67 7.73
CA ILE A 316 3.47 10.31 8.67
C ILE A 316 3.02 10.47 10.12
N SER A 317 2.24 11.52 10.43
CA SER A 317 1.68 11.71 11.78
C SER A 317 0.75 10.56 12.19
N ASP A 318 0.01 10.01 11.23
CA ASP A 318 -0.88 8.86 11.41
C ASP A 318 -0.16 7.50 11.32
N GLY A 319 1.17 7.49 11.16
CA GLY A 319 2.01 6.29 11.28
C GLY A 319 2.64 5.79 9.97
N ALA A 320 2.39 6.43 8.83
CA ALA A 320 2.94 5.99 7.55
C ALA A 320 4.45 6.28 7.50
N ILE A 321 5.22 5.34 6.95
CA ILE A 321 6.66 5.48 6.78
C ILE A 321 6.98 5.35 5.28
N PRO A 322 7.75 6.28 4.67
CA PRO A 322 8.16 6.16 3.28
C PRO A 322 8.85 4.82 3.00
N ASP A 323 8.28 4.00 2.12
CA ASP A 323 8.74 2.65 1.80
C ASP A 323 8.59 2.31 0.29
N GLY A 324 8.98 1.11 -0.14
CA GLY A 324 8.83 0.60 -1.50
C GLY A 324 7.47 -0.06 -1.78
N THR A 325 6.61 -0.23 -0.77
CA THR A 325 5.31 -0.91 -0.93
C THR A 325 4.17 -0.18 -0.20
N GLY A 326 2.92 -0.53 -0.54
CA GLY A 326 1.73 -0.06 0.18
C GLY A 326 1.58 1.47 0.25
N ASN A 327 1.05 1.95 1.38
CA ASN A 327 0.86 3.37 1.65
C ASN A 327 2.22 4.11 1.70
N GLY A 328 3.26 3.48 2.25
CA GLY A 328 4.62 4.02 2.30
C GLY A 328 5.21 4.35 0.93
N PHE A 329 4.89 3.56 -0.10
CA PHE A 329 5.28 3.86 -1.49
C PHE A 329 4.67 5.17 -1.99
N ILE A 330 3.39 5.41 -1.70
CA ILE A 330 2.71 6.63 -2.12
C ILE A 330 3.24 7.85 -1.36
N VAL A 331 3.47 7.75 -0.05
CA VAL A 331 4.10 8.82 0.74
C VAL A 331 5.47 9.16 0.17
N ARG A 332 6.32 8.15 -0.07
CA ARG A 332 7.62 8.33 -0.73
C ARG A 332 7.49 9.02 -2.10
N LYS A 333 6.50 8.62 -2.91
CA LYS A 333 6.25 9.21 -4.23
C LYS A 333 5.88 10.69 -4.13
N MET A 334 4.96 11.08 -3.23
CA MET A 334 4.57 12.47 -3.00
C MET A 334 5.77 13.33 -2.58
N MET A 335 6.52 12.89 -1.56
CA MET A 335 7.70 13.60 -1.06
C MET A 335 8.75 13.82 -2.17
N ARG A 336 9.11 12.76 -2.91
CA ARG A 336 10.11 12.84 -3.99
C ARG A 336 9.66 13.73 -5.15
N ARG A 337 8.37 13.72 -5.48
CA ARG A 337 7.80 14.61 -6.51
C ARG A 337 7.94 16.07 -6.07
N SER A 338 7.68 16.39 -4.80
CA SER A 338 7.87 17.73 -4.26
C SER A 338 9.33 18.17 -4.23
N PHE A 339 10.27 17.30 -3.79
CA PHE A 339 11.70 17.61 -3.79
C PHE A 339 12.20 17.94 -5.21
N LEU A 340 11.84 17.10 -6.18
CA LEU A 340 12.26 17.28 -7.56
C LEU A 340 11.69 18.55 -8.18
N GLN A 341 10.37 18.74 -8.11
CA GLN A 341 9.72 19.88 -8.78
C GLN A 341 10.03 21.19 -8.08
N GLY A 342 10.08 21.21 -6.75
CA GLY A 342 10.54 22.37 -5.97
C GLY A 342 11.95 22.80 -6.38
N ASN A 343 12.88 21.84 -6.54
CA ASN A 343 14.25 22.15 -6.96
C ASN A 343 14.34 22.59 -8.43
N SER A 344 13.75 21.82 -9.35
CA SER A 344 13.92 22.02 -10.79
C SER A 344 13.10 23.17 -11.38
N LYS A 345 11.94 23.50 -10.79
CA LYS A 345 11.01 24.51 -11.32
C LYS A 345 10.96 25.78 -10.48
N LEU A 346 11.02 25.65 -9.15
CA LEU A 346 11.01 26.81 -8.25
C LEU A 346 12.42 27.23 -7.82
N GLY A 347 13.44 26.42 -8.11
CA GLY A 347 14.82 26.72 -7.73
C GLY A 347 15.08 26.63 -6.22
N ILE A 348 14.27 25.86 -5.49
CA ILE A 348 14.50 25.56 -4.07
C ILE A 348 15.80 24.75 -3.94
N ASP A 349 16.69 25.14 -3.05
CA ASP A 349 17.93 24.40 -2.86
C ASP A 349 17.68 22.97 -2.37
N ARG A 350 18.56 22.04 -2.75
CA ARG A 350 18.53 20.68 -2.21
C ARG A 350 18.60 20.75 -0.69
N PHE A 351 17.85 19.89 0.01
CA PHE A 351 17.73 19.87 1.47
C PHE A 351 16.90 21.03 2.05
N GLY A 352 16.46 21.98 1.22
CA GLY A 352 15.69 23.14 1.65
C GLY A 352 14.19 22.88 1.80
N LEU A 353 13.64 21.81 1.21
CA LEU A 353 12.19 21.56 1.32
C LEU A 353 11.80 21.07 2.72
N SER A 354 12.71 20.40 3.42
CA SER A 354 12.48 20.00 4.82
C SER A 354 12.18 21.18 5.75
N ASP A 355 12.62 22.41 5.42
CA ASP A 355 12.33 23.64 6.18
C ASP A 355 10.89 24.14 6.01
N LEU A 356 10.11 23.56 5.09
CA LEU A 356 8.69 23.84 4.93
C LEU A 356 7.83 23.11 5.99
N VAL A 357 8.30 21.94 6.45
CA VAL A 357 7.54 21.05 7.34
C VAL A 357 7.08 21.73 8.64
N PRO A 358 7.91 22.53 9.34
CA PRO A 358 7.46 23.24 10.54
C PRO A 358 6.29 24.19 10.29
N THR A 359 6.26 24.88 9.14
CA THR A 359 5.14 25.75 8.76
C THR A 359 3.88 24.93 8.53
N VAL A 360 3.98 23.81 7.83
CA VAL A 360 2.84 22.89 7.65
C VAL A 360 2.30 22.38 8.98
N ILE A 361 3.18 21.96 9.91
CA ILE A 361 2.78 21.54 11.26
C ILE A 361 2.04 22.67 11.98
N SER A 362 2.53 23.92 11.89
CA SER A 362 1.87 25.06 12.54
C SER A 362 0.46 25.34 11.99
N THR A 363 0.20 25.06 10.71
CA THR A 363 -1.15 25.21 10.12
C THR A 363 -2.13 24.11 10.51
N LEU A 364 -1.63 22.99 11.06
CA LEU A 364 -2.43 21.80 11.36
C LEU A 364 -2.62 21.54 12.85
N LYS A 365 -1.69 21.99 13.71
CA LYS A 365 -1.62 21.58 15.11
C LYS A 365 -2.86 21.88 15.95
N ASP A 366 -3.56 22.97 15.67
CA ASP A 366 -4.75 23.37 16.44
C ASP A 366 -5.96 22.48 16.14
N VAL A 367 -5.98 21.87 14.95
CA VAL A 367 -7.02 20.92 14.52
C VAL A 367 -6.60 19.47 14.81
N TYR A 368 -5.31 19.17 14.66
CA TYR A 368 -4.73 17.82 14.79
C TYR A 368 -3.50 17.84 15.73
N PRO A 369 -3.70 17.82 17.06
CA PRO A 369 -2.60 17.89 18.04
C PRO A 369 -1.59 16.74 17.92
N GLU A 370 -1.98 15.59 17.36
CA GLU A 370 -1.09 14.47 17.09
C GLU A 370 0.05 14.82 16.10
N VAL A 371 -0.18 15.79 15.22
CA VAL A 371 0.82 16.29 14.26
C VAL A 371 1.95 17.02 14.99
N GLU A 372 1.61 17.85 15.99
CA GLU A 372 2.60 18.55 16.82
C GLU A 372 3.40 17.58 17.68
N LYS A 373 2.73 16.59 18.30
CA LYS A 373 3.39 15.53 19.09
C LYS A 373 4.42 14.74 18.28
N SER A 374 4.17 14.56 16.98
CA SER A 374 5.04 13.82 16.07
C SER A 374 6.02 14.70 15.28
N SER A 375 6.08 16.00 15.56
CA SER A 375 6.85 17.00 14.80
C SER A 375 8.30 16.59 14.52
N ASN A 376 9.06 16.23 15.55
CA ASN A 376 10.45 15.81 15.42
C ASN A 376 10.61 14.58 14.50
N LYS A 377 9.70 13.60 14.63
CA LYS A 377 9.70 12.39 13.79
C LYS A 377 9.43 12.76 12.33
N ILE A 378 8.41 13.60 12.08
CA ILE A 378 8.04 14.03 10.73
C ILE A 378 9.21 14.77 10.07
N ILE A 379 9.79 15.76 10.75
CA ILE A 379 10.92 16.56 10.23
C ILE A 379 12.11 15.66 9.89
N ASN A 380 12.46 14.71 10.76
CA ASN A 380 13.57 13.79 10.53
C ASN A 380 13.31 12.88 9.32
N ILE A 381 12.11 12.31 9.20
CA ILE A 381 11.72 11.50 8.04
C ILE A 381 11.84 12.30 6.73
N PHE A 382 11.40 13.56 6.71
CA PHE A 382 11.56 14.43 5.55
C PHE A 382 13.02 14.67 5.18
N LYS A 383 13.87 14.99 6.17
CA LYS A 383 15.32 15.21 5.96
C LYS A 383 16.02 13.95 5.45
N GLU A 384 15.70 12.81 6.04
CA GLU A 384 16.27 11.52 5.66
C GLU A 384 15.86 11.13 4.24
N GLU A 385 14.57 11.21 3.92
CA GLU A 385 14.06 10.86 2.58
C GLU A 385 14.56 11.85 1.51
N GLU A 386 14.64 13.16 1.80
CA GLU A 386 15.23 14.14 0.88
C GLU A 386 16.71 13.82 0.61
N THR A 387 17.45 13.44 1.66
CA THR A 387 18.86 13.03 1.54
C THR A 387 19.03 11.78 0.70
N GLN A 388 18.22 10.75 0.95
CA GLN A 388 18.27 9.51 0.16
C GLN A 388 17.84 9.73 -1.28
N PHE A 389 16.85 10.59 -1.51
CA PHE A 389 16.41 10.96 -2.84
C PHE A 389 17.54 11.60 -3.64
N TRP A 390 18.21 12.63 -3.11
CA TRP A 390 19.29 13.29 -3.85
C TRP A 390 20.52 12.39 -4.06
N LYS A 391 20.87 11.51 -3.10
CA LYS A 391 21.87 10.46 -3.32
C LYS A 391 21.50 9.55 -4.48
N THR A 392 20.23 9.15 -4.56
CA THR A 392 19.70 8.31 -5.64
C THR A 392 19.74 9.04 -6.98
N VAL A 393 19.28 10.29 -7.02
CA VAL A 393 19.29 11.13 -8.23
C VAL A 393 20.72 11.37 -8.71
N ASP A 394 21.69 11.64 -7.84
CA ASP A 394 23.07 11.87 -8.25
C ASP A 394 23.73 10.60 -8.81
N LYS A 395 23.45 9.44 -8.20
CA LYS A 395 23.90 8.15 -8.72
C LYS A 395 23.25 7.84 -10.07
N ALA A 396 21.94 8.05 -10.16
CA ALA A 396 21.18 7.80 -11.38
C ALA A 396 21.54 8.78 -12.50
N LYS A 397 21.89 10.03 -12.16
CA LYS A 397 22.38 11.03 -13.12
C LYS A 397 23.65 10.58 -13.81
N LYS A 398 24.62 10.06 -13.05
CA LYS A 398 25.84 9.47 -13.62
C LYS A 398 25.52 8.33 -14.61
N MET A 399 24.52 7.50 -14.30
CA MET A 399 24.10 6.40 -15.18
C MET A 399 23.30 6.88 -16.39
N PHE A 400 22.48 7.92 -16.20
CA PHE A 400 21.78 8.59 -17.28
C PHE A 400 22.77 9.22 -18.25
N ASP A 401 23.83 9.87 -17.75
CA ASP A 401 24.89 10.45 -18.60
C ASP A 401 25.58 9.37 -19.44
N VAL A 402 25.81 8.17 -18.88
CA VAL A 402 26.31 7.01 -19.65
C VAL A 402 25.31 6.60 -20.73
N VAL A 403 24.04 6.37 -20.36
CA VAL A 403 22.98 5.99 -21.30
C VAL A 403 22.81 7.03 -22.40
N ALA A 404 22.85 8.32 -22.05
CA ALA A 404 22.67 9.43 -22.96
C ALA A 404 23.87 9.59 -23.91
N ASN A 405 25.10 9.41 -23.43
CA ASN A 405 26.30 9.47 -24.27
C ASN A 405 26.39 8.28 -25.24
N GLU A 406 25.96 7.10 -24.82
CA GLU A 406 25.89 5.90 -25.67
C GLU A 406 24.72 5.95 -26.66
N ASN A 407 23.66 6.71 -26.36
CA ASN A 407 22.49 6.82 -27.20
C ASN A 407 22.71 7.83 -28.33
N LYS A 408 23.07 7.34 -29.52
CA LYS A 408 23.25 8.20 -30.72
C LYS A 408 21.95 8.82 -31.25
N SER A 409 20.79 8.31 -30.83
CA SER A 409 19.47 8.84 -31.21
C SER A 409 19.08 10.07 -30.36
N SER A 410 18.26 10.95 -30.95
CA SER A 410 17.57 12.04 -30.27
C SER A 410 16.52 11.55 -29.26
N THR A 411 16.10 10.29 -29.36
CA THR A 411 15.13 9.67 -28.45
C THR A 411 15.78 8.53 -27.66
N ILE A 412 15.68 8.59 -26.33
CA ILE A 412 16.05 7.53 -25.41
C ILE A 412 14.88 6.54 -25.35
N SER A 413 15.13 5.27 -25.68
CA SER A 413 14.12 4.21 -25.62
C SER A 413 13.50 4.13 -24.23
N GLY A 414 12.18 3.90 -24.17
CA GLY A 414 11.43 3.72 -22.94
C GLY A 414 11.93 2.53 -22.13
N ARG A 415 12.49 1.49 -22.76
CA ARG A 415 13.15 0.37 -22.07
C ARG A 415 14.35 0.79 -21.24
N LYS A 416 15.21 1.68 -21.76
CA LYS A 416 16.37 2.21 -21.03
C LYS A 416 15.94 3.12 -19.89
N ALA A 417 14.94 3.97 -20.13
CA ALA A 417 14.32 4.78 -19.08
C ALA A 417 13.66 3.91 -18.00
N PHE A 418 13.04 2.79 -18.39
CA PHE A 418 12.46 1.82 -17.48
C PHE A 418 13.54 1.10 -16.65
N ASN A 419 14.68 0.74 -17.23
CA ASN A 419 15.81 0.19 -16.46
C ASN A 419 16.37 1.22 -15.47
N LEU A 420 16.46 2.50 -15.85
CA LEU A 420 16.84 3.59 -14.94
C LEU A 420 15.87 3.70 -13.76
N PHE A 421 14.57 3.53 -14.02
CA PHE A 421 13.53 3.47 -13.01
C PHE A 421 13.59 2.22 -12.14
N GLU A 422 13.63 1.02 -12.72
CA GLU A 422 13.55 -0.26 -12.02
C GLU A 422 14.84 -0.59 -11.25
N THR A 423 16.00 -0.40 -11.89
CA THR A 423 17.29 -0.80 -11.30
C THR A 423 17.86 0.27 -10.38
N TYR A 424 17.63 1.55 -10.70
CA TYR A 424 18.28 2.67 -10.02
C TYR A 424 17.30 3.62 -9.35
N GLY A 425 15.99 3.37 -9.45
CA GLY A 425 14.96 4.16 -8.76
C GLY A 425 14.74 5.55 -9.35
N LEU A 426 15.19 5.83 -10.59
CA LEU A 426 15.05 7.14 -11.23
C LEU A 426 13.64 7.30 -11.82
N PRO A 427 12.79 8.20 -11.29
CA PRO A 427 11.46 8.40 -11.86
C PRO A 427 11.52 8.80 -13.34
N LEU A 428 10.52 8.37 -14.12
CA LEU A 428 10.42 8.77 -15.54
C LEU A 428 10.44 10.29 -15.68
N SER A 429 9.76 11.03 -14.80
CA SER A 429 9.75 12.49 -14.81
C SER A 429 11.14 13.11 -14.73
N VAL A 430 12.02 12.57 -13.88
CA VAL A 430 13.42 12.99 -13.79
C VAL A 430 14.15 12.65 -15.07
N THR A 431 13.99 11.42 -15.57
CA THR A 431 14.64 10.95 -16.81
C THR A 431 14.26 11.82 -18.01
N MET A 432 12.99 12.19 -18.14
CA MET A 432 12.49 13.07 -19.19
C MET A 432 13.06 14.48 -19.08
N GLU A 433 13.10 15.03 -17.87
CA GLU A 433 13.67 16.36 -17.63
C GLU A 433 15.17 16.39 -17.95
N MET A 434 15.90 15.36 -17.53
CA MET A 434 17.32 15.21 -17.84
C MET A 434 17.57 15.07 -19.34
N ALA A 435 16.74 14.30 -20.05
CA ALA A 435 16.81 14.18 -21.51
C ALA A 435 16.58 15.53 -22.19
N ARG A 436 15.55 16.29 -21.78
CA ARG A 436 15.25 17.61 -22.35
C ARG A 436 16.41 18.59 -22.16
N ASN A 437 17.07 18.58 -21.00
CA ASN A 437 18.21 19.45 -20.72
C ASN A 437 19.43 19.22 -21.65
N ILE A 438 19.52 18.05 -22.28
CA ILE A 438 20.56 17.73 -23.27
C ILE A 438 20.01 17.64 -24.71
N GLY A 439 18.81 18.18 -24.96
CA GLY A 439 18.18 18.20 -26.28
C GLY A 439 17.68 16.83 -26.76
N LYS A 440 17.36 15.90 -25.84
CA LYS A 440 16.82 14.57 -26.14
C LYS A 440 15.40 14.40 -25.60
N GLU A 441 14.70 13.41 -26.14
CA GLU A 441 13.39 12.97 -25.68
C GLU A 441 13.44 11.55 -25.12
N VAL A 442 12.40 11.13 -24.40
CA VAL A 442 12.24 9.76 -23.91
C VAL A 442 10.98 9.18 -24.54
N ASP A 443 11.03 7.94 -25.01
CA ASP A 443 9.83 7.24 -25.47
C ASP A 443 8.96 6.84 -24.26
N GLU A 444 8.03 7.74 -23.91
CA GLU A 444 7.10 7.57 -22.80
C GLU A 444 6.16 6.38 -23.00
N LYS A 445 5.71 6.13 -24.24
CA LYS A 445 4.79 5.03 -24.55
C LYS A 445 5.45 3.68 -24.35
N GLU A 446 6.70 3.54 -24.80
CA GLU A 446 7.48 2.33 -24.57
C GLU A 446 7.80 2.13 -23.08
N PHE A 447 8.08 3.21 -22.33
CA PHE A 447 8.28 3.14 -20.88
C PHE A 447 7.03 2.60 -20.20
N GLN A 448 5.86 3.17 -20.52
CA GLN A 448 4.57 2.75 -19.97
C GLN A 448 4.30 1.29 -20.30
N ARG A 449 4.59 0.84 -21.53
CA ARG A 449 4.47 -0.59 -21.90
C ARG A 449 5.38 -1.48 -21.06
N CYS A 450 6.65 -1.11 -20.86
CA CYS A 450 7.59 -1.88 -20.03
C CYS A 450 7.14 -1.91 -18.57
N GLN A 451 6.65 -0.78 -18.04
CA GLN A 451 6.10 -0.70 -16.70
C GLN A 451 4.85 -1.57 -16.55
N LEU A 452 3.95 -1.55 -17.52
CA LEU A 452 2.74 -2.36 -17.53
C LEU A 452 3.07 -3.85 -17.67
N GLU A 453 4.10 -4.22 -18.45
CA GLU A 453 4.60 -5.60 -18.55
C GLU A 453 5.19 -6.07 -17.21
N ALA A 454 6.05 -5.26 -16.58
CA ALA A 454 6.62 -5.57 -15.27
C ALA A 454 5.55 -5.62 -14.17
N GLN A 455 4.56 -4.71 -14.22
CA GLN A 455 3.43 -4.70 -13.31
C GLN A 455 2.52 -5.91 -13.56
N LYS A 456 2.27 -6.33 -14.80
CA LYS A 456 1.54 -7.57 -15.13
C LYS A 456 2.30 -8.82 -14.68
N LEU A 457 3.63 -8.83 -14.77
CA LEU A 457 4.47 -9.90 -14.24
C LEU A 457 4.38 -9.97 -12.70
N SER A 458 4.36 -8.82 -12.03
CA SER A 458 4.20 -8.68 -10.57
C SER A 458 2.75 -8.95 -10.09
N GLN A 459 1.74 -8.57 -10.88
CA GLN A 459 0.32 -8.80 -10.64
C GLN A 459 -0.06 -10.25 -10.91
N LYS A 460 0.50 -10.91 -11.92
CA LYS A 460 0.38 -12.37 -12.08
C LYS A 460 0.91 -13.14 -10.87
N ALA A 461 1.85 -12.56 -10.12
CA ALA A 461 2.35 -13.12 -8.86
C ALA A 461 1.47 -12.77 -7.63
N SER A 462 0.58 -11.77 -7.70
CA SER A 462 -0.18 -11.24 -6.54
C SER A 462 -1.71 -11.26 -6.67
N GLN A 463 -2.29 -11.52 -7.86
CA GLN A 463 -3.73 -11.64 -8.10
C GLN A 463 -4.06 -12.98 -8.73
N PHE A 464 -4.31 -13.98 -7.88
CA PHE A 464 -5.19 -15.10 -8.23
C PHE A 464 -6.19 -15.22 -7.08
N LYS A 465 -7.24 -14.37 -7.08
CA LYS A 465 -8.44 -14.68 -6.32
C LYS A 465 -9.12 -15.84 -7.03
N LEU A 466 -9.04 -17.01 -6.43
CA LEU A 466 -9.74 -18.18 -6.95
C LEU A 466 -11.25 -17.96 -6.72
N PRO A 467 -12.12 -18.28 -7.69
CA PRO A 467 -13.58 -18.19 -7.54
C PRO A 467 -14.11 -19.35 -6.69
N VAL A 468 -13.39 -19.69 -5.62
CA VAL A 468 -13.63 -20.81 -4.74
C VAL A 468 -13.73 -20.27 -3.33
N SER A 469 -14.91 -20.37 -2.75
CA SER A 469 -15.11 -20.00 -1.35
C SER A 469 -14.68 -21.16 -0.49
N ALA A 470 -13.87 -20.86 0.52
CA ALA A 470 -13.52 -21.84 1.53
C ALA A 470 -14.72 -22.27 2.39
N LYS A 471 -15.88 -21.61 2.29
CA LYS A 471 -17.13 -22.05 2.93
C LYS A 471 -17.78 -23.23 2.20
N ASP A 472 -17.38 -23.51 0.96
CA ASP A 472 -17.97 -24.57 0.14
C ASP A 472 -17.43 -25.97 0.47
N PHE A 473 -16.39 -26.04 1.32
CA PHE A 473 -15.71 -27.28 1.67
C PHE A 473 -15.48 -27.36 3.19
N PRO A 474 -15.37 -28.57 3.76
CA PRO A 474 -14.91 -28.75 5.13
C PRO A 474 -13.46 -28.24 5.29
N THR A 475 -13.17 -27.65 6.45
CA THR A 475 -11.82 -27.24 6.85
C THR A 475 -10.88 -28.44 6.88
N HIS A 476 -9.67 -28.30 6.34
CA HIS A 476 -8.64 -29.33 6.51
C HIS A 476 -8.03 -29.27 7.91
N SER A 477 -7.53 -30.43 8.37
CA SER A 477 -6.52 -30.45 9.41
C SER A 477 -5.15 -30.13 8.80
N ASP A 478 -4.31 -29.37 9.52
CA ASP A 478 -2.89 -29.19 9.15
C ASP A 478 -2.01 -30.34 9.70
N LYS A 479 -2.58 -31.32 10.43
CA LYS A 479 -1.84 -32.42 11.07
C LYS A 479 -1.04 -33.26 10.08
N GLU A 480 -1.65 -33.64 8.96
CA GLU A 480 -1.02 -34.49 7.95
C GLU A 480 0.22 -33.83 7.32
N LYS A 481 0.25 -32.50 7.26
CA LYS A 481 1.38 -31.73 6.69
C LYS A 481 2.66 -31.85 7.52
N TYR A 482 2.50 -32.09 8.82
CA TYR A 482 3.59 -32.29 9.79
C TYR A 482 3.86 -33.77 10.09
N SER A 483 3.20 -34.70 9.39
CA SER A 483 3.35 -36.14 9.60
C SER A 483 4.53 -36.70 8.80
N TYR A 484 5.74 -36.50 9.34
CA TYR A 484 6.98 -37.07 8.80
C TYR A 484 7.90 -37.52 9.94
N VAL A 485 8.65 -38.59 9.71
CA VAL A 485 9.61 -39.14 10.69
C VAL A 485 11.00 -39.17 10.07
N PHE A 486 12.02 -39.11 10.92
CA PHE A 486 13.41 -39.27 10.50
C PHE A 486 13.91 -40.65 10.95
N GLU A 487 14.09 -41.56 10.01
CA GLU A 487 14.45 -42.95 10.27
C GLU A 487 15.59 -43.38 9.32
N ASN A 488 16.59 -44.09 9.85
CA ASN A 488 17.73 -44.60 9.08
C ASN A 488 18.43 -43.53 8.21
N GLY A 489 18.55 -42.30 8.73
CA GLY A 489 19.25 -41.20 8.06
C GLY A 489 18.46 -40.51 6.93
N LYS A 490 17.16 -40.76 6.81
CA LYS A 490 16.29 -40.12 5.80
C LYS A 490 14.93 -39.75 6.38
N TYR A 491 14.29 -38.75 5.78
CA TYR A 491 12.87 -38.50 6.06
C TYR A 491 11.99 -39.54 5.38
N VAL A 492 10.98 -39.99 6.10
CA VAL A 492 9.91 -40.82 5.58
C VAL A 492 8.62 -40.02 5.67
N PHE A 493 7.97 -39.80 4.53
CA PHE A 493 6.70 -39.11 4.41
C PHE A 493 5.60 -40.15 4.17
N SER A 494 4.56 -40.13 5.00
CA SER A 494 3.45 -41.08 4.86
C SER A 494 2.65 -40.78 3.60
N LYS A 495 2.25 -41.82 2.88
CA LYS A 495 1.29 -41.66 1.80
C LYS A 495 -0.11 -41.53 2.38
N VAL A 496 -0.80 -40.43 2.07
CA VAL A 496 -2.11 -40.12 2.66
C VAL A 496 -3.22 -40.44 1.66
N PRO A 497 -4.05 -41.48 1.90
CA PRO A 497 -5.23 -41.73 1.10
C PRO A 497 -6.26 -40.61 1.34
N THR A 498 -6.89 -40.15 0.28
CA THR A 498 -7.84 -39.02 0.33
C THR A 498 -8.85 -39.12 -0.81
N ARG A 499 -9.88 -38.28 -0.75
CA ARG A 499 -10.89 -38.13 -1.80
C ARG A 499 -10.79 -36.75 -2.42
N ILE A 500 -10.96 -36.67 -3.75
CA ILE A 500 -11.10 -35.39 -4.45
C ILE A 500 -12.50 -34.84 -4.18
N LEU A 501 -12.60 -33.70 -3.50
CA LEU A 501 -13.88 -33.03 -3.23
C LEU A 501 -14.42 -32.31 -4.45
N GLN A 502 -13.54 -31.70 -5.24
CA GLN A 502 -13.90 -31.00 -6.47
C GLN A 502 -12.69 -30.80 -7.39
N VAL A 503 -12.95 -30.79 -8.70
CA VAL A 503 -11.99 -30.42 -9.75
C VAL A 503 -12.43 -29.14 -10.46
N TYR A 504 -11.45 -28.36 -10.92
CA TYR A 504 -11.67 -27.09 -11.61
C TYR A 504 -10.77 -26.98 -12.84
N GLN A 505 -11.31 -26.46 -13.94
CA GLN A 505 -10.57 -26.12 -15.17
C GLN A 505 -10.79 -24.64 -15.46
N ASN A 506 -9.71 -23.89 -15.76
CA ASN A 506 -9.80 -22.44 -16.03
C ASN A 506 -10.59 -21.65 -14.98
N GLN A 507 -10.51 -22.08 -13.71
CA GLN A 507 -11.24 -21.49 -12.58
C GLN A 507 -12.75 -21.73 -12.58
N GLU A 508 -13.28 -22.59 -13.44
CA GLU A 508 -14.66 -23.03 -13.41
C GLU A 508 -14.78 -24.45 -12.84
N LYS A 509 -15.89 -24.70 -12.16
CA LYS A 509 -16.21 -26.01 -11.61
C LYS A 509 -16.54 -26.96 -12.76
N VAL A 510 -15.80 -28.07 -12.88
CA VAL A 510 -16.06 -29.11 -13.88
C VAL A 510 -16.29 -30.45 -13.20
N GLU A 511 -16.99 -31.37 -13.87
CA GLU A 511 -17.19 -32.73 -13.35
C GLU A 511 -15.92 -33.57 -13.49
N VAL A 512 -15.21 -33.41 -14.62
CA VAL A 512 -14.02 -34.19 -14.97
C VAL A 512 -12.96 -33.24 -15.53
N LEU A 513 -11.72 -33.38 -15.06
CA LEU A 513 -10.54 -32.81 -15.69
C LEU A 513 -9.91 -33.90 -16.55
N LYS A 514 -9.86 -33.70 -17.88
CA LYS A 514 -9.37 -34.71 -18.83
C LYS A 514 -7.85 -34.77 -18.81
N GLU A 515 -7.32 -35.85 -19.38
CA GLU A 515 -5.89 -36.02 -19.59
C GLU A 515 -5.27 -34.79 -20.27
N ASN A 516 -4.10 -34.38 -19.78
CA ASN A 516 -3.32 -33.22 -20.18
C ASN A 516 -3.94 -31.84 -19.89
N GLU A 517 -5.14 -31.76 -19.31
CA GLU A 517 -5.75 -30.50 -18.92
C GLU A 517 -5.12 -29.95 -17.63
N LYS A 518 -4.94 -28.62 -17.59
CA LYS A 518 -4.50 -27.91 -16.40
C LYS A 518 -5.70 -27.45 -15.59
N GLY A 519 -5.56 -27.53 -14.28
CA GLY A 519 -6.63 -27.21 -13.36
C GLY A 519 -6.14 -27.14 -11.94
N PHE A 520 -7.09 -27.15 -11.02
CA PHE A 520 -6.80 -27.37 -9.62
C PHE A 520 -7.83 -28.27 -8.96
N VAL A 521 -7.41 -28.91 -7.89
CA VAL A 521 -8.23 -29.87 -7.14
C VAL A 521 -8.28 -29.49 -5.66
N VAL A 522 -9.42 -29.77 -5.05
CA VAL A 522 -9.64 -29.68 -3.60
C VAL A 522 -9.75 -31.10 -3.07
N LEU A 523 -8.97 -31.41 -2.04
CA LEU A 523 -8.96 -32.74 -1.42
C LEU A 523 -9.82 -32.76 -0.16
N GLU A 524 -10.05 -33.93 0.43
CA GLU A 524 -10.67 -34.06 1.75
C GLU A 524 -9.62 -33.89 2.86
N HIS A 525 -8.55 -34.69 2.77
CA HIS A 525 -7.32 -34.55 3.56
C HIS A 525 -6.17 -34.11 2.66
N CYS A 526 -5.31 -33.21 3.12
CA CYS A 526 -4.23 -32.63 2.31
C CYS A 526 -2.90 -32.55 3.07
N GLN A 527 -1.90 -33.31 2.65
CA GLN A 527 -0.55 -33.30 3.24
C GLN A 527 0.40 -32.27 2.60
N PHE A 528 -0.01 -31.65 1.49
CA PHE A 528 0.79 -30.63 0.80
C PHE A 528 0.77 -29.32 1.60
N TYR A 529 1.95 -28.76 1.81
CA TYR A 529 2.16 -27.44 2.37
C TYR A 529 1.88 -26.38 1.30
N ALA A 530 0.94 -25.49 1.60
CA ALA A 530 0.63 -24.34 0.76
C ALA A 530 1.64 -23.22 0.98
N GLU A 531 1.93 -22.42 -0.06
CA GLU A 531 2.84 -21.28 0.07
C GLU A 531 2.34 -20.30 1.15
N GLN A 532 3.06 -20.20 2.26
CA GLN A 532 2.75 -19.32 3.40
C GLN A 532 4.00 -19.14 4.30
N GLY A 533 4.05 -18.04 5.06
CA GLY A 533 5.14 -17.79 6.02
C GLY A 533 6.53 -17.66 5.38
N GLY A 534 6.60 -17.32 4.08
CA GLY A 534 7.84 -17.28 3.31
C GLY A 534 8.25 -18.63 2.71
N GLN A 535 7.71 -19.76 3.18
CA GLN A 535 7.98 -21.09 2.62
C GLN A 535 7.22 -21.31 1.32
N LYS A 536 7.93 -21.73 0.27
CA LYS A 536 7.34 -22.15 -1.01
C LYS A 536 6.51 -23.43 -0.87
N SER A 537 5.48 -23.54 -1.70
CA SER A 537 4.59 -24.70 -1.67
C SER A 537 5.31 -25.99 -2.07
N ASP A 538 4.74 -27.11 -1.62
CA ASP A 538 5.14 -28.40 -2.14
C ASP A 538 4.72 -28.62 -3.59
N ILE A 539 5.39 -29.61 -4.19
CA ILE A 539 5.03 -30.23 -5.45
C ILE A 539 4.96 -31.74 -5.22
N GLY A 540 4.36 -32.47 -6.15
CA GLY A 540 4.22 -33.92 -6.01
C GLY A 540 3.18 -34.48 -6.96
N LYS A 541 2.53 -35.57 -6.54
CA LYS A 541 1.62 -36.35 -7.37
C LYS A 541 0.44 -36.88 -6.58
N LEU A 542 -0.67 -37.11 -7.28
CA LEU A 542 -1.77 -37.94 -6.81
C LEU A 542 -1.75 -39.26 -7.58
N LEU A 543 -1.94 -40.36 -6.86
CA LEU A 543 -1.75 -41.73 -7.33
C LEU A 543 -3.05 -42.55 -7.24
N ILE A 544 -3.24 -43.48 -8.16
CA ILE A 544 -4.22 -44.58 -8.07
C ILE A 544 -3.50 -45.88 -8.39
N ASP A 545 -3.52 -46.84 -7.46
CA ASP A 545 -2.82 -48.13 -7.60
C ASP A 545 -1.35 -47.99 -8.06
N GLY A 546 -0.66 -46.94 -7.56
CA GLY A 546 0.72 -46.62 -7.92
C GLY A 546 0.91 -45.89 -9.26
N ARG A 547 -0.16 -45.64 -10.03
CA ARG A 547 -0.13 -44.85 -11.27
C ARG A 547 -0.37 -43.37 -10.99
N ASN A 548 0.39 -42.49 -11.63
CA ASN A 548 0.25 -41.03 -11.47
C ASN A 548 -0.98 -40.53 -12.24
N VAL A 549 -1.98 -39.98 -11.55
CA VAL A 549 -3.20 -39.46 -12.19
C VAL A 549 -3.24 -37.93 -12.24
N PHE A 550 -2.49 -37.26 -11.35
CA PHE A 550 -2.39 -35.80 -11.33
C PHE A 550 -0.99 -35.38 -10.87
N GLU A 551 -0.36 -34.47 -11.62
CA GLU A 551 0.90 -33.84 -11.24
C GLU A 551 0.60 -32.51 -10.55
N VAL A 552 1.06 -32.36 -9.30
CA VAL A 552 0.88 -31.15 -8.49
C VAL A 552 2.06 -30.21 -8.74
N GLU A 553 1.78 -29.06 -9.37
CA GLU A 553 2.78 -28.03 -9.69
C GLU A 553 2.91 -26.98 -8.56
N SER A 554 1.84 -26.73 -7.79
CA SER A 554 1.87 -25.85 -6.62
C SER A 554 0.66 -26.03 -5.71
N ALA A 555 0.75 -25.55 -4.47
CA ALA A 555 -0.35 -25.55 -3.50
C ALA A 555 -0.57 -24.16 -2.89
N LYS A 556 -1.83 -23.74 -2.74
CA LYS A 556 -2.20 -22.44 -2.13
C LYS A 556 -3.32 -22.61 -1.12
N LYS A 557 -3.30 -21.81 -0.05
CA LYS A 557 -4.44 -21.70 0.87
C LYS A 557 -5.46 -20.69 0.33
N LEU A 558 -6.74 -20.96 0.52
CA LEU A 558 -7.81 -19.98 0.28
C LEU A 558 -7.80 -18.89 1.37
N ASP A 559 -8.48 -17.76 1.10
CA ASP A 559 -8.41 -16.51 1.89
C ASP A 559 -8.72 -16.67 3.40
N ASN A 560 -9.43 -17.72 3.82
CA ASN A 560 -9.71 -18.00 5.24
C ASN A 560 -8.69 -18.94 5.92
N GLY A 561 -7.61 -19.32 5.22
CA GLY A 561 -6.53 -20.17 5.75
C GLY A 561 -6.89 -21.64 6.02
N SER A 562 -8.13 -22.06 5.78
CA SER A 562 -8.68 -23.35 6.22
C SER A 562 -8.58 -24.46 5.17
N ILE A 563 -8.46 -24.11 3.89
CA ILE A 563 -8.46 -25.08 2.77
C ILE A 563 -7.25 -24.87 1.87
N THR A 564 -6.66 -25.98 1.42
CA THR A 564 -5.49 -26.02 0.54
C THR A 564 -5.91 -26.57 -0.82
N VAL A 565 -5.64 -25.79 -1.85
CA VAL A 565 -5.94 -26.10 -3.24
C VAL A 565 -4.66 -26.49 -3.96
N LEU A 566 -4.70 -27.58 -4.73
CA LEU A 566 -3.56 -28.10 -5.47
C LEU A 566 -3.71 -27.78 -6.96
N PHE A 567 -2.82 -26.95 -7.50
CA PHE A 567 -2.76 -26.64 -8.92
C PHE A 567 -1.86 -27.64 -9.63
N GLY A 568 -2.24 -27.99 -10.85
CA GLY A 568 -1.50 -28.99 -11.58
C GLY A 568 -2.10 -29.38 -12.92
N ARG A 569 -1.69 -30.56 -13.38
CA ARG A 569 -2.10 -31.15 -14.64
C ARG A 569 -2.60 -32.58 -14.41
N ALA A 570 -3.75 -32.90 -14.99
CA ALA A 570 -4.24 -34.27 -15.05
C ALA A 570 -3.40 -35.10 -16.03
N LEU A 571 -2.94 -36.27 -15.59
CA LEU A 571 -2.24 -37.26 -16.42
C LEU A 571 -3.18 -38.39 -16.86
N GLU A 572 -4.27 -38.59 -16.12
CA GLU A 572 -5.42 -39.40 -16.48
C GLU A 572 -6.68 -38.58 -16.15
N PRO A 573 -7.86 -38.91 -16.71
CA PRO A 573 -9.10 -38.24 -16.31
C PRO A 573 -9.37 -38.36 -14.81
N ILE A 574 -9.52 -37.23 -14.13
CA ILE A 574 -9.84 -37.17 -12.70
C ILE A 574 -11.14 -36.42 -12.48
N GLN A 575 -11.89 -36.81 -11.45
CA GLN A 575 -13.22 -36.27 -11.18
C GLN A 575 -13.49 -36.16 -9.68
N LYS A 576 -14.59 -35.49 -9.35
CA LYS A 576 -15.11 -35.47 -7.99
C LYS A 576 -15.33 -36.89 -7.45
N ASP A 577 -15.13 -37.06 -6.15
CA ASP A 577 -15.29 -38.31 -5.39
C ASP A 577 -14.30 -39.43 -5.71
N LEU A 578 -13.36 -39.20 -6.64
CA LEU A 578 -12.27 -40.12 -6.92
C LEU A 578 -11.33 -40.23 -5.71
N ARG A 579 -11.00 -41.47 -5.33
CA ARG A 579 -10.04 -41.76 -4.26
C ARG A 579 -8.64 -41.83 -4.81
N VAL A 580 -7.72 -41.12 -4.17
CA VAL A 580 -6.32 -41.00 -4.59
C VAL A 580 -5.40 -41.09 -3.38
N GLU A 581 -4.17 -41.48 -3.63
CA GLU A 581 -3.08 -41.46 -2.65
C GLU A 581 -2.16 -40.27 -2.94
N GLN A 582 -1.82 -39.48 -1.92
CA GLN A 582 -0.93 -38.34 -2.07
C GLN A 582 0.54 -38.76 -1.98
N GLN A 583 1.39 -38.24 -2.86
CA GLN A 583 2.84 -38.42 -2.82
C GLN A 583 3.56 -37.07 -3.01
N LEU A 584 4.39 -36.68 -2.05
CA LEU A 584 5.19 -35.45 -2.11
C LEU A 584 6.48 -35.68 -2.92
N ASP A 585 7.03 -34.60 -3.50
CA ASP A 585 8.45 -34.58 -3.84
C ASP A 585 9.27 -34.45 -2.55
N GLU A 586 9.71 -35.60 -2.04
CA GLU A 586 10.42 -35.72 -0.76
C GLU A 586 11.72 -34.92 -0.74
N LYS A 587 12.46 -34.90 -1.87
CA LYS A 587 13.72 -34.16 -1.98
C LYS A 587 13.48 -32.65 -1.90
N ARG A 588 12.44 -32.16 -2.59
CA ARG A 588 12.04 -30.75 -2.51
C ARG A 588 11.60 -30.40 -1.09
N ARG A 589 10.72 -31.21 -0.48
CA ARG A 589 10.20 -30.99 0.88
C ARG A 589 11.32 -30.92 1.90
N GLU A 590 12.25 -31.88 1.86
CA GLU A 590 13.41 -31.90 2.75
C GLU A 590 14.30 -30.66 2.54
N GLY A 591 14.61 -30.30 1.29
CA GLY A 591 15.39 -29.09 1.00
C GLY A 591 14.75 -27.82 1.56
N VAL A 592 13.42 -27.70 1.42
CA VAL A 592 12.66 -26.57 1.98
C VAL A 592 12.71 -26.58 3.51
N MET A 593 12.58 -27.75 4.16
CA MET A 593 12.71 -27.89 5.61
C MET A 593 14.11 -27.46 6.11
N LYS A 594 15.18 -27.85 5.40
CA LYS A 594 16.56 -27.41 5.70
C LYS A 594 16.69 -25.90 5.60
N ALA A 595 16.25 -25.31 4.49
CA ALA A 595 16.33 -23.87 4.25
C ALA A 595 15.45 -23.05 5.22
N HIS A 596 14.28 -23.57 5.61
CA HIS A 596 13.41 -22.92 6.59
C HIS A 596 14.07 -22.92 7.97
N SER A 597 14.56 -24.07 8.42
CA SER A 597 15.24 -24.18 9.71
C SER A 597 16.52 -23.34 9.75
N ALA A 598 17.26 -23.26 8.65
CA ALA A 598 18.40 -22.36 8.50
C ALA A 598 18.02 -20.87 8.55
N THR A 599 16.79 -20.51 8.17
CA THR A 599 16.30 -19.12 8.27
C THR A 599 16.15 -18.70 9.73
N HIS A 600 15.68 -19.58 10.61
CA HIS A 600 15.59 -19.31 12.04
C HIS A 600 16.99 -19.19 12.67
N LEU A 601 17.93 -20.07 12.29
CA LEU A 601 19.33 -19.95 12.70
C LEU A 601 19.97 -18.63 12.23
N LEU A 602 19.64 -18.18 11.02
CA LEU A 602 20.14 -16.92 10.49
C LEU A 602 19.61 -15.72 11.28
N ASN A 603 18.31 -15.70 11.59
CA ASN A 603 17.71 -14.65 12.42
C ASN A 603 18.39 -14.59 13.79
N TRP A 604 18.53 -15.74 14.44
CA TRP A 604 19.23 -15.89 15.72
C TRP A 604 20.67 -15.38 15.66
N ALA A 605 21.44 -15.76 14.64
CA ALA A 605 22.83 -15.36 14.48
C ALA A 605 22.96 -13.84 14.27
N LEU A 606 22.06 -13.25 13.46
CA LEU A 606 22.04 -11.82 13.18
C LEU A 606 21.68 -10.98 14.42
N GLN A 607 20.74 -11.47 15.23
CA GLN A 607 20.38 -10.81 16.50
C GLN A 607 21.54 -10.88 17.49
N ARG A 608 22.17 -12.06 17.65
CA ARG A 608 23.36 -12.20 18.50
C ARG A 608 24.52 -11.32 18.08
N SER A 609 24.74 -11.17 16.77
CA SER A 609 25.84 -10.36 16.27
C SER A 609 25.55 -8.85 16.38
N GLY A 610 24.33 -8.46 16.77
CA GLY A 610 23.86 -7.07 16.75
C GLY A 610 23.68 -6.50 15.33
N LEU A 611 23.69 -7.35 14.29
CA LEU A 611 23.51 -6.89 12.91
C LEU A 611 22.04 -6.71 12.55
N GLY A 612 21.15 -7.48 13.20
CA GLY A 612 19.73 -7.49 12.88
C GLY A 612 18.85 -7.41 14.12
N ASN A 613 17.76 -6.65 14.01
CA ASN A 613 16.78 -6.42 15.08
C ASN A 613 15.40 -6.99 14.70
N GLY A 614 15.37 -8.10 13.96
CA GLY A 614 14.14 -8.79 13.59
C GLY A 614 13.87 -8.88 12.08
N GLN A 615 12.99 -9.81 11.72
CA GLN A 615 12.60 -10.14 10.35
C GLN A 615 11.60 -9.12 9.78
N LYS A 616 11.80 -8.71 8.53
CA LYS A 616 10.87 -7.90 7.72
C LYS A 616 10.31 -8.64 6.51
N GLY A 617 10.93 -9.75 6.11
CA GLY A 617 10.43 -10.62 5.05
C GLY A 617 11.28 -11.87 4.91
N SER A 618 10.68 -12.95 4.39
CA SER A 618 11.40 -14.18 4.10
C SER A 618 10.86 -14.83 2.82
N SER A 619 11.71 -15.54 2.10
CA SER A 619 11.36 -16.44 1.01
C SER A 619 12.29 -17.64 1.04
N VAL A 620 11.71 -18.83 1.18
CA VAL A 620 12.42 -20.10 1.37
C VAL A 620 12.03 -21.06 0.25
N ASP A 621 13.02 -21.56 -0.46
CA ASP A 621 12.89 -22.60 -1.48
C ASP A 621 13.90 -23.72 -1.19
N CYS A 622 13.85 -24.83 -1.93
CA CYS A 622 14.54 -26.07 -1.55
C CYS A 622 16.07 -25.98 -1.42
N ASN A 623 16.70 -25.01 -2.09
CA ASN A 623 18.16 -24.85 -2.09
C ASN A 623 18.60 -23.44 -1.68
N ARG A 624 17.66 -22.54 -1.35
CA ARG A 624 17.96 -21.12 -1.20
C ARG A 624 16.97 -20.44 -0.28
N LEU A 625 17.49 -19.56 0.56
CA LEU A 625 16.68 -18.64 1.35
C LEU A 625 17.03 -17.18 1.05
N ARG A 626 16.02 -16.32 1.15
CA ARG A 626 16.12 -14.86 1.14
C ARG A 626 15.57 -14.36 2.45
N PHE A 627 16.37 -13.63 3.20
CA PHE A 627 16.00 -13.10 4.50
C PHE A 627 16.14 -11.58 4.52
N ASP A 628 15.03 -10.90 4.73
CA ASP A 628 14.96 -9.45 4.83
C ASP A 628 14.83 -9.08 6.30
N TYR A 629 15.71 -8.23 6.81
CA TYR A 629 15.82 -7.94 8.25
C TYR A 629 16.08 -6.47 8.50
N SER A 630 15.60 -5.98 9.64
CA SER A 630 15.87 -4.62 10.07
C SER A 630 17.23 -4.51 10.74
N THR A 631 17.95 -3.41 10.49
CA THR A 631 19.23 -3.10 11.14
C THR A 631 19.05 -1.86 12.03
N GLY A 632 19.60 -1.87 13.25
CA GLY A 632 19.51 -0.71 14.16
C GLY A 632 20.39 0.47 13.72
N ASP A 633 21.56 0.18 13.15
CA ASP A 633 22.50 1.13 12.57
C ASP A 633 23.20 0.46 11.38
N ASP A 634 23.24 1.12 10.21
CA ASP A 634 23.96 0.65 9.01
C ASP A 634 25.26 1.44 8.79
N SER A 635 25.83 2.00 9.88
CA SER A 635 27.10 2.74 9.88
C SER A 635 28.34 1.88 9.60
N LEU A 636 28.24 0.56 9.79
CA LEU A 636 29.34 -0.37 9.51
C LEU A 636 29.76 -0.27 8.05
N ASP A 637 31.06 -0.09 7.82
CA ASP A 637 31.59 -0.15 6.47
C ASP A 637 31.45 -1.57 5.88
N LYS A 638 31.59 -1.67 4.55
CA LYS A 638 31.39 -2.93 3.82
C LYS A 638 32.31 -4.05 4.33
N SER A 639 33.54 -3.74 4.73
CA SER A 639 34.52 -4.72 5.20
C SER A 639 34.15 -5.25 6.58
N GLN A 640 33.88 -4.34 7.52
CA GLN A 640 33.45 -4.67 8.88
C GLN A 640 32.17 -5.52 8.86
N ARG A 641 31.21 -5.13 8.00
CA ARG A 641 29.96 -5.87 7.83
C ARG A 641 30.17 -7.27 7.26
N THR A 642 31.04 -7.40 6.25
CA THR A 642 31.37 -8.71 5.67
C THR A 642 31.99 -9.64 6.70
N GLU A 643 32.88 -9.12 7.56
CA GLU A 643 33.50 -9.90 8.63
C GLU A 643 32.48 -10.29 9.71
N ALA A 644 31.57 -9.40 10.09
CA ALA A 644 30.49 -9.73 11.03
C ALA A 644 29.54 -10.80 10.48
N LEU A 645 29.19 -10.74 9.19
CA LEU A 645 28.39 -11.78 8.53
C LEU A 645 29.11 -13.12 8.42
N LYS A 646 30.43 -13.09 8.20
CA LYS A 646 31.26 -14.31 8.25
C LYS A 646 31.21 -14.97 9.63
N ARG A 647 31.25 -14.20 10.71
CA ARG A 647 31.05 -14.73 12.08
C ARG A 647 29.65 -15.30 12.27
N CYS A 648 28.61 -14.65 11.72
CA CYS A 648 27.25 -15.22 11.74
C CYS A 648 27.20 -16.58 11.04
N GLU A 649 27.78 -16.69 9.83
CA GLU A 649 27.86 -17.96 9.09
C GLU A 649 28.61 -19.04 9.90
N GLN A 650 29.72 -18.68 10.56
CA GLN A 650 30.46 -19.59 11.43
C GLN A 650 29.62 -20.07 12.61
N MET A 651 28.95 -19.15 13.33
CA MET A 651 28.07 -19.49 14.45
C MET A 651 26.94 -20.42 14.03
N MET A 652 26.32 -20.19 12.87
CA MET A 652 25.28 -21.06 12.34
C MET A 652 25.81 -22.47 12.09
N ASN A 653 26.97 -22.59 11.43
CA ASN A 653 27.56 -23.89 11.11
C ASN A 653 28.10 -24.61 12.36
N GLU A 654 28.63 -23.90 13.35
CA GLU A 654 28.98 -24.47 14.66
C GLU A 654 27.75 -25.03 15.37
N PHE A 655 26.62 -24.31 15.33
CA PHE A 655 25.35 -24.79 15.88
C PHE A 655 24.86 -26.05 15.15
N ILE A 656 24.94 -26.07 13.81
CA ILE A 656 24.58 -27.23 12.98
C ILE A 656 25.48 -28.44 13.31
N MET A 657 26.79 -28.24 13.43
CA MET A 657 27.75 -29.30 13.77
C MET A 657 27.49 -29.90 15.15
N LYS A 658 27.11 -29.08 16.12
CA LYS A 658 26.74 -29.55 17.46
C LYS A 658 25.46 -30.40 17.43
N GLY A 659 24.57 -30.11 16.48
CA GLY A 659 23.26 -30.75 16.36
C GLY A 659 22.30 -30.38 17.49
N GLY A 660 21.11 -30.94 17.43
CA GLY A 660 20.10 -30.78 18.48
C GLY A 660 18.67 -30.92 17.95
N PRO A 661 17.74 -31.40 18.78
CA PRO A 661 16.39 -31.69 18.35
C PRO A 661 15.59 -30.42 18.08
N THR A 662 14.67 -30.48 17.14
CA THR A 662 13.65 -29.45 16.94
C THR A 662 12.43 -29.80 17.78
N SER A 663 12.08 -28.91 18.72
CA SER A 663 10.87 -29.03 19.52
C SER A 663 9.78 -28.13 18.96
N VAL A 664 8.54 -28.63 19.00
CA VAL A 664 7.36 -27.93 18.51
C VAL A 664 6.29 -28.02 19.58
N LEU A 665 5.85 -26.86 20.09
CA LEU A 665 4.81 -26.79 21.11
C LEU A 665 3.68 -25.88 20.64
N GLU A 666 2.44 -26.30 20.87
CA GLU A 666 1.29 -25.40 20.77
C GLU A 666 1.13 -24.67 22.08
N LYS A 667 1.11 -23.33 22.02
CA LYS A 667 0.93 -22.46 23.17
C LYS A 667 -0.11 -21.40 22.87
N ILE A 668 -0.84 -20.93 23.86
CA ILE A 668 -1.62 -19.69 23.68
C ILE A 668 -0.66 -18.50 23.54
N LEU A 669 -1.10 -17.47 22.83
CA LEU A 669 -0.29 -16.30 22.51
C LEU A 669 0.38 -15.67 23.75
N GLU A 670 -0.37 -15.53 24.84
CA GLU A 670 0.11 -14.97 26.12
C GLU A 670 1.23 -15.80 26.77
N GLU A 671 1.23 -17.11 26.58
CA GLU A 671 2.32 -17.97 27.06
C GLU A 671 3.54 -17.90 26.16
N ALA A 672 3.34 -17.79 24.84
CA ALA A 672 4.45 -17.69 23.89
C ALA A 672 5.27 -16.41 24.15
N LYS A 673 4.62 -15.26 24.43
CA LYS A 673 5.30 -14.00 24.73
C LYS A 673 6.16 -14.02 25.99
N LYS A 674 5.91 -14.95 26.92
CA LYS A 674 6.72 -15.11 28.16
C LYS A 674 8.04 -15.83 27.91
N ILE A 675 8.28 -16.33 26.70
CA ILE A 675 9.53 -16.99 26.34
C ILE A 675 10.61 -15.91 26.13
N GLU A 676 11.61 -15.87 27.01
CA GLU A 676 12.64 -14.83 27.03
C GLU A 676 13.46 -14.71 25.73
N ASN A 677 13.72 -15.82 25.05
CA ASN A 677 14.51 -15.87 23.82
C ASN A 677 13.65 -15.96 22.54
N LEU A 678 12.38 -15.59 22.60
CA LEU A 678 11.50 -15.55 21.43
C LEU A 678 11.94 -14.46 20.46
N GLN A 679 12.24 -14.84 19.22
CA GLN A 679 12.76 -13.93 18.19
C GLN A 679 11.68 -13.35 17.27
N SER A 680 10.46 -13.85 17.38
CA SER A 680 9.32 -13.38 16.60
C SER A 680 8.66 -12.20 17.29
N ASP A 681 8.45 -11.10 16.55
CA ASP A 681 7.50 -10.04 16.95
C ASP A 681 6.08 -10.60 16.81
N VAL A 682 5.56 -11.23 17.86
CA VAL A 682 4.20 -11.80 17.83
C VAL A 682 3.20 -10.68 18.02
N LYS A 683 2.65 -10.19 16.91
CA LYS A 683 1.64 -9.14 16.93
C LYS A 683 0.28 -9.71 17.35
N GLU A 684 -0.31 -9.14 18.40
CA GLU A 684 -1.58 -9.55 19.02
C GLU A 684 -2.77 -9.52 18.08
N ASP A 685 -2.76 -8.54 17.19
CA ASP A 685 -3.77 -8.24 16.17
C ASP A 685 -3.95 -9.34 15.11
N ARG A 686 -2.97 -10.23 14.91
CA ARG A 686 -2.97 -11.26 13.84
C ARG A 686 -3.47 -12.64 14.27
N ILE A 687 -3.50 -12.93 15.57
CA ILE A 687 -3.66 -14.30 16.09
C ILE A 687 -4.91 -14.43 16.98
N GLY A 688 -5.37 -13.32 17.60
CA GLY A 688 -6.50 -13.36 18.53
C GLY A 688 -6.26 -14.30 19.71
N ASP A 689 -7.31 -14.94 20.23
CA ASP A 689 -7.24 -15.93 21.32
C ASP A 689 -6.75 -17.33 20.88
N SER A 690 -6.14 -17.44 19.69
CA SER A 690 -5.77 -18.74 19.10
C SER A 690 -4.43 -19.27 19.62
N SER A 691 -4.22 -20.59 19.53
CA SER A 691 -2.92 -21.21 19.79
C SER A 691 -1.92 -20.90 18.67
N VAL A 692 -0.66 -20.73 19.05
CA VAL A 692 0.50 -20.54 18.17
C VAL A 692 1.43 -21.74 18.27
N ARG A 693 2.05 -22.10 17.15
CA ARG A 693 3.08 -23.14 17.07
C ARG A 693 4.44 -22.51 17.33
N VAL A 694 5.00 -22.77 18.51
CA VAL A 694 6.34 -22.33 18.90
C VAL A 694 7.34 -23.41 18.50
N VAL A 695 8.31 -23.02 17.68
CA VAL A 695 9.37 -23.89 17.17
C VAL A 695 10.68 -23.50 17.83
N THR A 696 11.34 -24.47 18.44
CA THR A 696 12.65 -24.33 19.09
C THR A 696 13.66 -25.23 18.38
N LEU A 697 14.79 -24.69 17.93
CA LEU A 697 15.85 -25.43 17.27
C LEU A 697 16.99 -25.72 18.24
N GLY A 698 17.20 -26.99 18.61
CA GLY A 698 18.24 -27.41 19.56
C GLY A 698 17.82 -27.31 21.03
N SER A 699 18.77 -27.60 21.91
CA SER A 699 18.55 -27.67 23.37
C SER A 699 19.43 -26.67 24.13
N GLY A 700 18.83 -25.92 25.05
CA GLY A 700 19.50 -24.98 25.93
C GLY A 700 18.74 -23.65 26.07
N VAL A 701 19.31 -22.71 26.82
CA VAL A 701 18.82 -21.33 26.94
C VAL A 701 19.18 -20.51 25.67
N ASP A 702 20.31 -20.89 25.12
CA ASP A 702 21.09 -20.37 23.99
C ASP A 702 20.55 -20.44 22.54
N VAL A 703 19.23 -20.66 22.30
CA VAL A 703 18.74 -21.31 21.06
C VAL A 703 17.74 -20.49 20.23
N PRO A 704 17.60 -20.77 18.91
CA PRO A 704 16.54 -20.18 18.08
C PRO A 704 15.14 -20.60 18.52
N VAL A 705 14.27 -19.62 18.80
CA VAL A 705 12.86 -19.84 19.14
C VAL A 705 11.98 -18.84 18.41
N GLU A 706 11.01 -19.34 17.64
CA GLU A 706 10.09 -18.53 16.85
C GLU A 706 8.68 -19.12 16.80
N CYS A 707 7.67 -18.26 16.65
CA CYS A 707 6.32 -18.68 16.31
C CYS A 707 6.24 -18.96 14.80
N CYS A 708 6.17 -20.24 14.40
CA CYS A 708 6.23 -20.62 12.99
C CYS A 708 5.35 -21.84 12.65
N SER A 709 4.58 -21.69 11.57
CA SER A 709 3.73 -22.74 11.00
C SER A 709 4.41 -23.52 9.87
N GLY A 710 5.71 -23.32 9.64
CA GLY A 710 6.49 -24.00 8.62
C GLY A 710 6.81 -25.46 8.93
N THR A 711 7.30 -26.19 7.93
CA THR A 711 7.90 -27.51 8.11
C THR A 711 9.38 -27.37 8.46
N HIS A 712 9.84 -28.06 9.50
CA HIS A 712 11.20 -27.97 10.02
C HIS A 712 11.88 -29.34 10.11
N VAL A 713 13.20 -29.35 10.07
CA VAL A 713 13.98 -30.57 10.30
C VAL A 713 13.80 -31.06 11.74
N HIS A 714 13.84 -32.38 11.98
CA HIS A 714 13.75 -32.97 13.33
C HIS A 714 15.01 -32.76 14.16
N ASP A 715 16.16 -32.66 13.51
CA ASP A 715 17.42 -32.30 14.14
C ASP A 715 18.15 -31.27 13.26
N VAL A 716 18.74 -30.27 13.91
CA VAL A 716 19.40 -29.14 13.24
C VAL A 716 20.61 -29.60 12.42
N SER A 717 21.26 -30.70 12.79
CA SER A 717 22.37 -31.30 12.03
C SER A 717 21.99 -31.70 10.60
N VAL A 718 20.70 -31.94 10.34
CA VAL A 718 20.18 -32.30 9.01
C VAL A 718 20.31 -31.13 8.02
N ILE A 719 20.51 -29.89 8.48
CA ILE A 719 20.79 -28.74 7.59
C ILE A 719 22.14 -28.92 6.87
N GLU A 720 23.07 -29.65 7.49
CA GLU A 720 24.44 -29.95 7.04
C GLU A 720 25.39 -28.75 6.93
N ASP A 721 25.07 -27.75 6.11
CA ASP A 721 25.91 -26.56 5.88
C ASP A 721 25.05 -25.36 5.47
N VAL A 722 25.52 -24.15 5.77
CA VAL A 722 24.92 -22.89 5.32
C VAL A 722 26.00 -21.95 4.82
N ALA A 723 25.78 -21.38 3.63
CA ALA A 723 26.65 -20.37 3.04
C ALA A 723 25.88 -19.09 2.69
N ILE A 724 26.34 -17.94 3.22
CA ILE A 724 25.79 -16.62 2.91
C ILE A 724 26.37 -16.17 1.58
N MET A 725 25.52 -15.94 0.58
CA MET A 725 25.93 -15.61 -0.78
C MET A 725 26.01 -14.11 -1.03
N SER A 726 25.11 -13.34 -0.40
CA SER A 726 25.12 -11.88 -0.54
C SER A 726 24.38 -11.19 0.59
N ASP A 727 24.80 -9.97 0.91
CA ASP A 727 24.08 -9.02 1.73
C ASP A 727 23.93 -7.69 0.97
N LYS A 728 22.69 -7.20 0.87
CA LYS A 728 22.36 -5.98 0.12
C LYS A 728 21.47 -5.07 0.94
N SER A 729 21.79 -3.78 0.94
CA SER A 729 20.86 -2.75 1.43
C SER A 729 19.67 -2.64 0.48
N MET A 730 18.46 -2.68 1.04
CA MET A 730 17.19 -2.52 0.34
C MET A 730 16.54 -1.16 0.63
N GLY A 731 17.15 -0.37 1.51
CA GLY A 731 16.62 0.88 2.04
C GLY A 731 17.27 1.21 3.39
N GLN A 732 16.78 2.26 4.04
CA GLN A 732 17.22 2.60 5.40
C GLN A 732 16.78 1.51 6.37
N ASN A 733 17.71 1.05 7.20
CA ASN A 733 17.47 0.05 8.24
C ASN A 733 16.84 -1.25 7.73
N LEU A 734 16.96 -1.55 6.43
CA LEU A 734 16.42 -2.76 5.81
C LEU A 734 17.46 -3.37 4.88
N ARG A 735 17.81 -4.63 5.15
CA ARG A 735 18.79 -5.37 4.36
C ARG A 735 18.28 -6.75 4.01
N ARG A 736 18.86 -7.29 2.95
CA ARG A 736 18.50 -8.57 2.37
C ARG A 736 19.73 -9.45 2.28
N ILE A 737 19.67 -10.57 3.00
CA ILE A 737 20.60 -11.68 2.85
C ILE A 737 20.02 -12.71 1.89
N VAL A 738 20.89 -13.30 1.08
CA VAL A 738 20.64 -14.53 0.34
C VAL A 738 21.62 -15.56 0.84
N ALA A 739 21.13 -16.75 1.20
CA ALA A 739 21.96 -17.88 1.59
C ALA A 739 21.49 -19.17 0.90
N VAL A 740 22.36 -20.16 0.87
CA VAL A 740 22.10 -21.52 0.38
C VAL A 740 22.42 -22.54 1.48
N THR A 741 21.83 -23.73 1.42
CA THR A 741 21.92 -24.74 2.49
C THR A 741 22.28 -26.11 1.94
N GLY A 742 22.82 -26.98 2.81
CA GLY A 742 23.12 -28.38 2.53
C GLY A 742 24.05 -28.56 1.34
N GLU A 743 23.67 -29.45 0.42
CA GLU A 743 24.42 -29.80 -0.78
C GLU A 743 24.79 -28.57 -1.64
N GLU A 744 23.91 -27.57 -1.74
CA GLU A 744 24.19 -26.38 -2.54
C GLU A 744 25.26 -25.48 -1.89
N ALA A 745 25.29 -25.41 -0.55
CA ALA A 745 26.35 -24.72 0.18
C ALA A 745 27.70 -25.41 -0.04
N LYS A 746 27.75 -26.74 0.04
CA LYS A 746 28.95 -27.55 -0.22
C LYS A 746 29.49 -27.30 -1.64
N LYS A 747 28.63 -27.34 -2.66
CA LYS A 747 29.01 -27.04 -4.06
C LYS A 747 29.59 -25.64 -4.24
N CYS A 748 29.01 -24.63 -3.60
CA CYS A 748 29.55 -23.28 -3.62
C CYS A 748 30.95 -23.19 -2.99
N ARG A 749 31.19 -23.92 -1.89
CA ARG A 749 32.52 -24.00 -1.25
C ARG A 749 33.53 -24.75 -2.11
N GLU A 750 33.15 -25.89 -2.70
CA GLU A 750 34.00 -26.66 -3.63
C GLU A 750 34.38 -25.84 -4.86
N TYR A 751 33.42 -25.13 -5.46
CA TYR A 751 33.68 -24.21 -6.57
C TYR A 751 34.65 -23.11 -6.16
N THR A 752 34.49 -22.54 -4.96
CA THR A 752 35.38 -21.52 -4.42
C THR A 752 36.80 -22.04 -4.24
N GLU A 753 36.98 -23.25 -3.73
CA GLU A 753 38.29 -23.86 -3.55
C GLU A 753 38.97 -24.15 -4.90
N LYS A 754 38.21 -24.64 -5.89
CA LYS A 754 38.71 -24.82 -7.26
C LYS A 754 39.24 -23.50 -7.84
N VAL A 755 38.45 -22.42 -7.73
CA VAL A 755 38.88 -21.09 -8.20
C VAL A 755 40.10 -20.60 -7.43
N PHE A 756 40.18 -20.86 -6.13
CA PHE A 756 41.35 -20.50 -5.31
C PHE A 756 42.61 -21.23 -5.76
N GLN A 757 42.53 -22.53 -6.03
CA GLN A 757 43.64 -23.35 -6.51
C GLN A 757 44.10 -22.89 -7.89
N GLU A 758 43.17 -22.68 -8.83
CA GLU A 758 43.47 -22.14 -10.17
C GLU A 758 44.20 -20.79 -10.09
N LEU A 759 43.74 -19.87 -9.23
CA LEU A 759 44.39 -18.58 -9.04
C LEU A 759 45.78 -18.70 -8.38
N SER A 760 45.96 -19.64 -7.47
CA SER A 760 47.23 -19.86 -6.76
C SER A 760 48.30 -20.45 -7.67
N SER A 761 47.92 -21.33 -8.61
CA SER A 761 48.83 -21.94 -9.58
C SER A 761 49.10 -21.11 -10.83
N ALA A 762 48.29 -20.06 -11.09
CA ALA A 762 48.39 -19.26 -12.31
C ALA A 762 49.37 -18.09 -12.18
N GLU A 763 50.11 -17.81 -13.26
CA GLU A 763 50.93 -16.60 -13.39
C GLU A 763 50.07 -15.32 -13.33
N PHE A 764 50.66 -14.20 -12.89
CA PHE A 764 49.95 -12.93 -12.72
C PHE A 764 49.12 -12.49 -13.94
N LYS A 765 49.63 -12.72 -15.16
CA LYS A 765 48.94 -12.36 -16.41
C LYS A 765 47.68 -13.20 -16.67
N GLU A 766 47.62 -14.42 -16.14
CA GLU A 766 46.51 -15.36 -16.33
C GLU A 766 45.42 -15.21 -15.26
N ARG A 767 45.79 -14.79 -14.04
CA ARG A 767 44.84 -14.52 -12.94
C ARG A 767 43.70 -13.58 -13.35
N SER A 768 43.99 -12.56 -14.15
CA SER A 768 42.96 -11.63 -14.67
C SER A 768 41.93 -12.30 -15.58
N LYS A 769 42.34 -13.30 -16.38
CA LYS A 769 41.44 -14.07 -17.24
C LYS A 769 40.57 -15.01 -16.40
N ILE A 770 41.13 -15.62 -15.36
CA ILE A 770 40.41 -16.50 -14.42
C ILE A 770 39.32 -15.68 -13.71
N LEU A 771 39.65 -14.53 -13.13
CA LEU A 771 38.67 -13.65 -12.46
C LEU A 771 37.49 -13.22 -13.35
N LYS A 772 37.71 -13.07 -14.67
CA LYS A 772 36.64 -12.74 -15.63
C LYS A 772 35.72 -13.92 -15.94
N LYS A 773 36.23 -15.16 -15.83
CA LYS A 773 35.47 -16.40 -16.05
C LYS A 773 34.77 -16.91 -14.79
N THR A 774 35.21 -16.47 -13.61
CA THR A 774 34.62 -16.82 -12.32
C THR A 774 33.16 -16.40 -12.23
N ASP A 775 32.28 -17.34 -11.88
CA ASP A 775 30.89 -17.04 -11.53
C ASP A 775 30.81 -16.62 -10.06
N TRP A 776 30.82 -15.32 -9.83
CA TRP A 776 30.73 -14.73 -8.49
C TRP A 776 29.42 -15.04 -7.76
N LYS A 777 28.39 -15.52 -8.45
CA LYS A 777 27.14 -15.95 -7.80
C LYS A 777 27.30 -17.26 -7.04
N LEU A 778 28.34 -18.04 -7.34
CA LEU A 778 28.64 -19.33 -6.69
C LEU A 778 29.71 -19.20 -5.59
N ILE A 779 30.27 -18.01 -5.36
CA ILE A 779 31.28 -17.78 -4.32
C ILE A 779 30.60 -17.19 -3.08
N PRO A 780 30.64 -17.87 -1.91
CA PRO A 780 30.08 -17.32 -0.68
C PRO A 780 30.74 -16.00 -0.29
N LEU A 781 29.96 -15.10 0.31
CA LEU A 781 30.34 -13.75 0.66
C LEU A 781 31.66 -13.70 1.46
N ALA A 782 31.82 -14.64 2.40
CA ALA A 782 33.02 -14.77 3.24
C ALA A 782 34.33 -15.01 2.45
N HIS A 783 34.25 -15.56 1.23
CA HIS A 783 35.42 -15.90 0.42
C HIS A 783 35.69 -14.91 -0.73
N GLN A 784 34.71 -14.06 -1.08
CA GLN A 784 34.83 -13.16 -2.24
C GLN A 784 36.04 -12.22 -2.14
N ALA A 785 36.31 -11.64 -0.96
CA ALA A 785 37.44 -10.76 -0.74
C ALA A 785 38.79 -11.49 -0.91
N ARG A 786 38.90 -12.72 -0.41
CA ARG A 786 40.12 -13.55 -0.54
C ARG A 786 40.41 -13.87 -2.01
N ILE A 787 39.40 -14.31 -2.76
CA ILE A 787 39.53 -14.62 -4.20
C ILE A 787 39.92 -13.37 -5.00
N TRP A 788 39.27 -12.23 -4.72
CA TRP A 788 39.56 -10.97 -5.40
C TRP A 788 40.98 -10.47 -5.14
N THR A 789 41.44 -10.51 -3.89
CA THR A 789 42.78 -10.07 -3.51
C THR A 789 43.85 -10.93 -4.15
N LEU A 790 43.71 -12.26 -4.09
CA LEU A 790 44.67 -13.20 -4.70
C LEU A 790 44.83 -12.97 -6.21
N GLY A 791 43.72 -12.76 -6.91
CA GLY A 791 43.75 -12.51 -8.36
C GLY A 791 44.32 -11.15 -8.77
N LYS A 792 44.49 -10.21 -7.83
CA LYS A 792 45.07 -8.87 -8.06
C LYS A 792 46.46 -8.66 -7.48
N GLN A 793 46.94 -9.58 -6.66
CA GLN A 793 48.26 -9.50 -6.04
C GLN A 793 49.34 -9.69 -7.11
N ARG A 794 50.21 -8.69 -7.31
CA ARG A 794 51.43 -8.83 -8.12
C ARG A 794 52.40 -9.76 -7.39
N GLU A 795 53.05 -10.67 -8.11
CA GLU A 795 54.20 -11.42 -7.56
C GLU A 795 55.23 -10.41 -7.05
N GLN A 796 55.68 -10.61 -5.81
CA GLN A 796 56.71 -9.80 -5.18
C GLN A 796 58.08 -10.10 -5.77
#